data_AF-W2SKN8-F1
#
_entry.id   AF-W2SKN8-F1
#
_cell.length_a   1.000
_cell.length_b   1.000
_cell.length_c   1.000
_cell.angle_alpha   90.00
_cell.angle_beta   90.00
_cell.angle_gamma   90.00
#
_symmetry.space_group_name_H-M   'P 1'
#
loop_
_entity.id
_entity.type
_entity.pdbx_description
1 polymer ?
#
loop_
_entity_poly.entity_id
_entity_poly.type
_entity_poly.pdbx_seq_one_letter_code
_entity_poly.pdbx_strand_id
1 'polypeptide(L)'
;MDRFVVTLLFTDTAMGVPAFFRWLTKKYPLIIVNANEDRQRNADGTRIPIDSTKPNPNFQEFDNLYLDMNGIIHPCTHPEDRPAPANEDEMFALIFEYIDRIFSIVRPRKLLYMAIDGVAPRAKMNQQRSRRFRASKEAWEKKASIEEQRRRLEEEGIALPPKKEEESHFDSNCITPGTPFMARLAEALRYYIHERITTDPAWAKIEVILSDANAPGEGEHKIMDFIRRQRSNPAHNPDTVHCLCGADADLIMLGLATHEANFNIIREEFIPNQQRPCELCGQYGHELKDCRGLDNEEKGPEHADPIAKEKNFIFLRIPVLREYLERDLVMENLPFKYDFERVIDDWVFLCFFVGNDFLPHLPSLEIREGAIDRLIKLYKDMVYSMKGYLTKDGDVYMDRVERIMLGLGEVEDEIFKRRQQDEERFKTIRKAKKARLSGGRRPQGPSYVPRSGSLIAPLARATPMSGETTRALAATARVEAMHYSENEEAARRLKIMLKQEDSPTNTKTEESPGSRKRKAAAPLDADSDEDPPDDIRLFETGWKDRYYRAKFDVGADDVSFRRKVAWAYVEGLCWVLKYYYQGCVSWDWYFPYHYAPFASDFDTVSKFKPDFSRPTKPFKPLQQLMSVFPAASKQHLPIHWQKLMTDEDSPIIDLYPIDFRIDLNGKKYAWQGVALLPFVDEDRLLRALETVEDTLTDEERARNTTGPNRIFIGRNHPAFDFFQELYANTSGTTNSVDIDPAFTYGVTGRICADDTAIAPGQAFPSPVDDKSCPDLPVNGAIMVVYEDPQYPEGFIFPAKRLENAKEIPRALRDYSDRRSGSDYRPQIGFTRDVPGRASLDSSAHRFLRHEINHSPDERDSRNRGGGYTVGGGYRGGYNSNGYDGYGGREGGQGYNQRSNYGGGGYDRNASSYQRNFGGGYNTSSSHGNNDRGYNGNRGGYGNPGHNKQGMRGSYAPRGRGGYSGPGGYREWRQ
;
A
#
# COMPACT_ATOMS: atom_id res chain seq x y z
N MET A 1 -0.80 -0.35 -25.28
CA MET A 1 -0.52 -1.41 -24.28
C MET A 1 0.04 -0.72 -23.05
N ASP A 2 -0.74 0.23 -22.54
CA ASP A 2 -0.46 1.07 -21.39
C ASP A 2 -1.67 0.97 -20.46
N ARG A 3 -1.55 0.14 -19.40
CA ARG A 3 -2.59 -0.09 -18.40
C ARG A 3 -2.12 0.41 -17.02
N PHE A 4 -1.89 1.71 -16.90
CA PHE A 4 -1.51 2.38 -15.64
C PHE A 4 -2.19 3.74 -15.45
N VAL A 5 -3.32 3.95 -16.11
CA VAL A 5 -3.93 5.28 -16.18
C VAL A 5 -5.04 5.36 -15.14
N VAL A 6 -4.79 6.18 -14.11
CA VAL A 6 -5.72 6.77 -13.12
C VAL A 6 -5.85 6.04 -11.76
N THR A 7 -4.85 5.33 -11.24
CA THR A 7 -4.92 4.83 -9.83
C THR A 7 -4.07 5.68 -8.90
N LEU A 8 -4.72 6.30 -7.89
CA LEU A 8 -4.15 7.02 -6.74
C LEU A 8 -3.41 8.32 -7.08
N LEU A 9 -4.17 9.41 -7.24
CA LEU A 9 -3.67 10.79 -7.31
C LEU A 9 -3.05 11.32 -5.99
N PHE A 10 -2.71 10.45 -5.04
CA PHE A 10 -2.13 10.83 -3.76
C PHE A 10 -0.73 10.21 -3.65
N THR A 11 0.27 11.10 -3.78
CA THR A 11 1.68 10.92 -3.41
C THR A 11 2.46 9.81 -4.14
N ASP A 12 2.71 9.96 -5.45
CA ASP A 12 3.60 9.03 -6.18
C ASP A 12 5.04 9.54 -6.40
N THR A 13 5.36 10.77 -5.98
CA THR A 13 6.76 11.26 -5.93
C THR A 13 7.47 10.87 -4.63
N ALA A 14 6.73 10.51 -3.58
CA ALA A 14 7.20 10.01 -2.30
C ALA A 14 7.01 8.49 -2.26
N MET A 15 8.10 7.72 -2.23
CA MET A 15 8.11 6.24 -2.19
C MET A 15 6.85 5.57 -2.74
N GLY A 16 6.55 5.74 -4.04
CA GLY A 16 5.21 5.43 -4.59
C GLY A 16 4.50 4.32 -3.82
N VAL A 17 3.50 4.69 -3.02
CA VAL A 17 2.88 3.89 -1.96
C VAL A 17 2.62 2.42 -2.38
N PRO A 18 2.19 2.13 -3.63
CA PRO A 18 2.06 0.77 -4.12
C PRO A 18 3.37 -0.04 -4.15
N ALA A 19 4.51 0.60 -4.42
CA ALA A 19 5.83 -0.03 -4.47
C ALA A 19 6.34 -0.43 -3.07
N PHE A 20 6.25 0.47 -2.07
CA PHE A 20 6.60 0.13 -0.69
C PHE A 20 5.69 -0.97 -0.16
N PHE A 21 4.37 -0.79 -0.30
CA PHE A 21 3.38 -1.77 0.14
C PHE A 21 3.60 -3.12 -0.54
N ARG A 22 3.86 -3.14 -1.86
CA ARG A 22 4.16 -4.39 -2.59
C ARG A 22 5.45 -5.06 -2.12
N TRP A 23 6.50 -4.30 -1.81
CA TRP A 23 7.73 -4.86 -1.25
C TRP A 23 7.46 -5.47 0.13
N LEU A 24 6.77 -4.73 1.00
CA LEU A 24 6.46 -5.12 2.37
C LEU A 24 5.60 -6.39 2.40
N THR A 25 4.53 -6.42 1.63
CA THR A 25 3.59 -7.56 1.56
C THR A 25 4.22 -8.80 0.92
N LYS A 26 5.17 -8.63 -0.01
CA LYS A 26 5.94 -9.73 -0.58
C LYS A 26 6.93 -10.32 0.44
N LYS A 27 7.57 -9.47 1.24
CA LYS A 27 8.57 -9.87 2.23
C LYS A 27 7.94 -10.43 3.52
N TYR A 28 6.85 -9.81 3.97
CA TYR A 28 6.18 -10.08 5.24
C TYR A 28 4.68 -10.38 5.01
N PRO A 29 4.33 -11.51 4.39
CA PRO A 29 2.96 -11.77 3.94
C PRO A 29 1.93 -11.90 5.09
N LEU A 30 2.36 -12.36 6.28
CA LEU A 30 1.46 -12.61 7.41
C LEU A 30 0.99 -11.34 8.15
N ILE A 31 1.50 -10.17 7.76
CA ILE A 31 1.02 -8.90 8.31
C ILE A 31 -0.39 -8.57 7.82
N ILE A 32 -0.83 -9.15 6.71
CA ILE A 32 -2.14 -8.89 6.09
C ILE A 32 -3.17 -9.91 6.55
N VAL A 33 -4.34 -9.43 6.96
CA VAL A 33 -5.51 -10.25 7.23
C VAL A 33 -6.72 -9.64 6.53
N ASN A 34 -7.55 -10.44 5.87
CA ASN A 34 -8.78 -9.92 5.26
C ASN A 34 -9.79 -9.53 6.35
N ALA A 35 -10.49 -8.42 6.14
CA ALA A 35 -11.61 -8.06 7.01
C ALA A 35 -12.81 -8.97 6.75
N ASN A 36 -13.39 -9.47 7.83
CA ASN A 36 -14.69 -10.14 7.84
C ASN A 36 -15.78 -9.06 7.93
N GLU A 37 -16.68 -9.06 6.95
CA GLU A 37 -17.77 -8.09 6.82
C GLU A 37 -19.11 -8.83 6.66
N ASP A 38 -20.10 -8.45 7.46
CA ASP A 38 -21.46 -9.01 7.41
C ASP A 38 -22.25 -8.39 6.25
N ARG A 39 -22.12 -8.94 5.04
CA ARG A 39 -22.74 -8.39 3.81
C ARG A 39 -24.18 -8.84 3.56
N GLN A 40 -24.94 -9.14 4.60
CA GLN A 40 -26.27 -9.74 4.41
C GLN A 40 -27.23 -8.76 3.71
N ARG A 41 -27.97 -9.28 2.73
CA ARG A 41 -29.04 -8.55 2.03
C ARG A 41 -30.34 -9.35 2.17
N ASN A 42 -31.46 -8.64 2.31
CA ASN A 42 -32.80 -9.23 2.24
C ASN A 42 -33.06 -9.83 0.85
N ALA A 43 -34.11 -10.63 0.72
CA ALA A 43 -34.58 -11.18 -0.57
C ALA A 43 -34.87 -10.08 -1.62
N ASP A 44 -35.20 -8.88 -1.16
CA ASP A 44 -35.50 -7.70 -1.99
C ASP A 44 -34.23 -6.89 -2.36
N GLY A 45 -33.04 -7.35 -1.95
CA GLY A 45 -31.75 -6.72 -2.25
C GLY A 45 -31.32 -5.60 -1.30
N THR A 46 -32.19 -5.18 -0.35
CA THR A 46 -31.85 -4.19 0.69
C THR A 46 -30.88 -4.76 1.71
N ARG A 47 -29.84 -4.01 2.10
CA ARG A 47 -28.90 -4.45 3.15
C ARG A 47 -29.63 -4.63 4.49
N ILE A 48 -29.32 -5.72 5.19
CA ILE A 48 -29.82 -5.95 6.55
C ILE A 48 -29.03 -5.03 7.49
N PRO A 49 -29.67 -4.24 8.36
CA PRO A 49 -28.97 -3.44 9.37
C PRO A 49 -28.03 -4.32 10.20
N ILE A 50 -26.76 -3.93 10.29
CA ILE A 50 -25.73 -4.67 11.03
C ILE A 50 -25.77 -4.20 12.49
N ASP A 51 -25.99 -5.14 13.40
CA ASP A 51 -25.90 -4.87 14.83
C ASP A 51 -24.43 -4.84 15.28
N SER A 52 -23.85 -3.64 15.26
CA SER A 52 -22.46 -3.38 15.65
C SER A 52 -22.19 -3.50 17.16
N THR A 53 -23.23 -3.70 17.99
CA THR A 53 -23.07 -3.96 19.44
C THR A 53 -22.57 -5.38 19.71
N LYS A 54 -22.77 -6.31 18.76
CA LYS A 54 -22.29 -7.69 18.86
C LYS A 54 -20.76 -7.77 18.81
N PRO A 55 -20.17 -8.85 19.34
CA PRO A 55 -18.73 -9.11 19.23
C PRO A 55 -18.24 -9.00 17.79
N ASN A 56 -17.06 -8.43 17.61
CA ASN A 56 -16.45 -8.23 16.29
C ASN A 56 -16.13 -9.59 15.64
N PRO A 57 -16.57 -9.86 14.39
CA PRO A 57 -16.28 -11.12 13.69
C PRO A 57 -14.83 -11.25 13.20
N ASN A 58 -14.00 -10.21 13.36
CA ASN A 58 -12.59 -10.20 13.00
C ASN A 58 -11.71 -10.88 14.06
N PHE A 59 -10.39 -10.83 13.87
CA PHE A 59 -9.42 -11.51 14.72
C PHE A 59 -9.30 -10.95 16.14
N GLN A 60 -9.87 -9.77 16.42
CA GLN A 60 -9.90 -9.11 17.72
C GLN A 60 -10.97 -8.00 17.78
N GLU A 61 -11.25 -7.50 18.99
CA GLU A 61 -11.97 -6.24 19.23
C GLU A 61 -11.03 -5.03 19.09
N PHE A 62 -11.59 -3.85 18.87
CA PHE A 62 -10.84 -2.59 18.77
C PHE A 62 -11.41 -1.54 19.73
N ASP A 63 -10.53 -0.82 20.41
CA ASP A 63 -10.93 0.25 21.33
C ASP A 63 -11.13 1.55 20.57
N ASN A 64 -10.12 1.96 19.80
CA ASN A 64 -10.06 3.25 19.14
C ASN A 64 -9.95 3.06 17.62
N LEU A 65 -10.87 3.68 16.88
CA LEU A 65 -10.82 3.82 15.42
C LEU A 65 -10.45 5.25 15.06
N TYR A 66 -9.41 5.41 14.25
CA TYR A 66 -8.97 6.68 13.71
C TYR A 66 -9.23 6.70 12.19
N LEU A 67 -9.88 7.74 11.69
CA LEU A 67 -10.16 7.92 10.28
C LEU A 67 -9.33 9.08 9.75
N ASP A 68 -8.41 8.79 8.83
CA ASP A 68 -7.91 9.78 7.90
C ASP A 68 -9.01 10.05 6.86
N MET A 69 -9.71 11.16 7.05
CA MET A 69 -10.88 11.50 6.24
C MET A 69 -10.50 11.82 4.80
N ASN A 70 -9.29 12.31 4.53
CA ASN A 70 -8.88 12.61 3.15
C ASN A 70 -8.79 11.30 2.33
N GLY A 71 -8.35 10.20 2.94
CA GLY A 71 -8.40 8.86 2.37
C GLY A 71 -9.81 8.35 2.04
N ILE A 72 -10.86 8.94 2.61
CA ILE A 72 -12.29 8.60 2.38
C ILE A 72 -12.95 9.57 1.39
N ILE A 73 -12.74 10.88 1.56
CA ILE A 73 -13.35 11.93 0.75
C ILE A 73 -12.97 11.77 -0.73
N HIS A 74 -11.71 11.43 -1.00
CA HIS A 74 -11.24 11.25 -2.38
C HIS A 74 -12.01 10.12 -3.11
N PRO A 75 -11.99 8.85 -2.65
CA PRO A 75 -12.77 7.79 -3.29
C PRO A 75 -14.28 8.06 -3.41
N CYS A 76 -14.87 8.84 -2.50
CA CYS A 76 -16.30 9.17 -2.53
C CYS A 76 -16.65 10.27 -3.55
N THR A 77 -15.73 11.20 -3.84
CA THR A 77 -15.97 12.31 -4.78
C THR A 77 -15.65 11.96 -6.24
N HIS A 78 -14.74 11.01 -6.47
CA HIS A 78 -14.36 10.53 -7.80
C HIS A 78 -14.13 9.01 -7.79
N PRO A 79 -15.19 8.23 -7.54
CA PRO A 79 -15.09 6.78 -7.51
C PRO A 79 -14.63 6.21 -8.86
N GLU A 80 -13.74 5.21 -8.82
CA GLU A 80 -13.27 4.53 -10.03
C GLU A 80 -14.28 3.50 -10.57
N ASP A 81 -15.04 2.88 -9.67
CA ASP A 81 -15.90 1.72 -9.97
C ASP A 81 -17.37 2.10 -10.27
N ARG A 82 -17.75 3.36 -10.03
CA ARG A 82 -19.12 3.87 -10.23
C ARG A 82 -19.06 5.30 -10.80
N PRO A 83 -20.16 5.81 -11.38
CA PRO A 83 -20.22 7.21 -11.80
C PRO A 83 -19.88 8.16 -10.66
N ALA A 84 -19.32 9.33 -11.00
CA ALA A 84 -19.11 10.39 -10.03
C ALA A 84 -20.46 10.90 -9.49
N PRO A 85 -20.53 11.32 -8.22
CA PRO A 85 -21.74 11.88 -7.64
C PRO A 85 -22.21 13.13 -8.39
N ALA A 86 -23.51 13.35 -8.45
CA ALA A 86 -24.11 14.46 -9.20
C ALA A 86 -23.92 15.83 -8.50
N ASN A 87 -23.90 15.86 -7.17
CA ASN A 87 -23.80 17.07 -6.37
C ASN A 87 -23.07 16.81 -5.04
N GLU A 88 -22.82 17.87 -4.26
CA GLU A 88 -22.15 17.78 -2.96
C GLU A 88 -22.95 16.98 -1.93
N ASP A 89 -24.29 17.06 -1.95
CA ASP A 89 -25.15 16.33 -1.02
C ASP A 89 -25.00 14.81 -1.18
N GLU A 90 -24.99 14.31 -2.42
CA GLU A 90 -24.71 12.90 -2.73
C GLU A 90 -23.28 12.52 -2.30
N MET A 91 -22.29 13.42 -2.47
CA MET A 91 -20.93 13.17 -1.97
C MET A 91 -20.90 12.99 -0.46
N PHE A 92 -21.60 13.83 0.31
CA PHE A 92 -21.68 13.74 1.76
C PHE A 92 -22.40 12.47 2.21
N ALA A 93 -23.53 12.13 1.59
CA ALA A 93 -24.24 10.86 1.86
C ALA A 93 -23.34 9.63 1.61
N LEU A 94 -22.53 9.65 0.55
CA LEU A 94 -21.57 8.57 0.26
C LEU A 94 -20.41 8.52 1.27
N ILE A 95 -19.95 9.67 1.77
CA ILE A 95 -18.96 9.74 2.85
C ILE A 95 -19.56 9.10 4.12
N PHE A 96 -20.81 9.42 4.48
CA PHE A 96 -21.49 8.82 5.62
C PHE A 96 -21.63 7.30 5.48
N GLU A 97 -22.06 6.80 4.31
CA GLU A 97 -22.14 5.36 4.04
C GLU A 97 -20.77 4.68 4.19
N TYR A 98 -19.70 5.36 3.74
CA TYR A 98 -18.35 4.83 3.86
C TYR A 98 -17.89 4.74 5.32
N ILE A 99 -18.14 5.78 6.11
CA ILE A 99 -17.80 5.80 7.55
C ILE A 99 -18.58 4.69 8.27
N ASP A 100 -19.89 4.55 8.02
CA ASP A 100 -20.72 3.49 8.60
C ASP A 100 -20.18 2.10 8.26
N ARG A 101 -19.73 1.90 7.02
CA ARG A 101 -19.14 0.64 6.59
C ARG A 101 -17.86 0.34 7.37
N ILE A 102 -16.94 1.28 7.51
CA ILE A 102 -15.71 1.09 8.30
C ILE A 102 -16.05 0.86 9.77
N PHE A 103 -16.98 1.64 10.34
CA PHE A 103 -17.45 1.48 11.71
C PHE A 103 -18.01 0.08 11.96
N SER A 104 -18.81 -0.46 11.04
CA SER A 104 -19.41 -1.80 11.17
C SER A 104 -18.38 -2.95 11.12
N ILE A 105 -17.25 -2.73 10.44
CA ILE A 105 -16.14 -3.68 10.33
C ILE A 105 -15.26 -3.64 11.60
N VAL A 106 -14.89 -2.45 12.04
CA VAL A 106 -13.94 -2.26 13.16
C VAL A 106 -14.63 -2.31 14.52
N ARG A 107 -15.87 -1.80 14.61
CA ARG A 107 -16.70 -1.75 15.83
C ARG A 107 -15.92 -1.17 17.03
N PRO A 108 -15.44 0.10 16.97
CA PRO A 108 -14.69 0.69 18.07
C PRO A 108 -15.53 0.70 19.35
N ARG A 109 -14.91 0.38 20.49
CA ARG A 109 -15.60 0.26 21.79
C ARG A 109 -15.45 1.46 22.71
N LYS A 110 -14.52 2.37 22.40
CA LYS A 110 -14.23 3.55 23.22
C LYS A 110 -14.23 4.82 22.37
N LEU A 111 -13.37 4.91 21.36
CA LEU A 111 -13.17 6.17 20.64
C LEU A 111 -13.33 6.00 19.13
N LEU A 112 -14.02 6.96 18.50
CA LEU A 112 -13.91 7.26 17.08
C LEU A 112 -13.27 8.65 16.89
N TYR A 113 -12.10 8.71 16.27
CA TYR A 113 -11.42 9.97 15.95
C TYR A 113 -11.46 10.20 14.43
N MET A 114 -12.03 11.32 14.01
CA MET A 114 -12.18 11.70 12.60
C MET A 114 -11.29 12.90 12.31
N ALA A 115 -10.24 12.72 11.50
CA ALA A 115 -9.27 13.74 11.19
C ALA A 115 -9.33 14.14 9.71
N ILE A 116 -9.68 15.39 9.43
CA ILE A 116 -9.61 15.99 8.09
C ILE A 116 -8.30 16.75 7.97
N ASP A 117 -7.63 16.75 6.82
CA ASP A 117 -6.41 17.56 6.66
C ASP A 117 -6.68 19.04 6.91
N GLY A 118 -5.94 19.61 7.86
CA GLY A 118 -5.85 21.04 8.08
C GLY A 118 -4.70 21.67 7.31
N VAL A 119 -4.33 22.90 7.69
CA VAL A 119 -3.15 23.57 7.14
C VAL A 119 -1.91 22.73 7.47
N ALA A 120 -1.14 22.36 6.45
CA ALA A 120 0.04 21.51 6.59
C ALA A 120 1.33 22.35 6.74
N PRO A 121 2.43 21.76 7.24
CA PRO A 121 3.73 22.43 7.25
C PRO A 121 4.22 22.75 5.84
N ARG A 122 5.08 23.77 5.71
CA ARG A 122 5.61 24.25 4.44
C ARG A 122 6.28 23.16 3.60
N ALA A 123 6.99 22.24 4.26
CA ALA A 123 7.58 21.06 3.61
C ALA A 123 6.53 20.26 2.82
N LYS A 124 5.35 19.99 3.41
CA LYS A 124 4.24 19.31 2.74
C LYS A 124 3.56 20.18 1.69
N MET A 125 3.40 21.48 1.96
CA MET A 125 2.73 22.41 1.04
C MET A 125 3.38 22.42 -0.35
N ASN A 126 4.71 22.29 -0.44
CA ASN A 126 5.41 22.20 -1.72
C ASN A 126 5.02 20.94 -2.51
N GLN A 127 4.90 19.80 -1.82
CA GLN A 127 4.44 18.54 -2.41
C GLN A 127 2.98 18.65 -2.87
N GLN A 128 2.12 19.22 -2.02
CA GLN A 128 0.72 19.47 -2.36
C GLN A 128 0.63 20.37 -3.60
N ARG A 129 1.35 21.50 -3.63
CA ARG A 129 1.39 22.41 -4.78
C ARG A 129 1.78 21.70 -6.07
N SER A 130 2.88 20.93 -6.05
CA SER A 130 3.32 20.14 -7.19
C SER A 130 2.23 19.18 -7.70
N ARG A 131 1.48 18.54 -6.80
CA ARG A 131 0.37 17.66 -7.16
C ARG A 131 -0.82 18.40 -7.76
N ARG A 132 -1.21 19.56 -7.19
CA ARG A 132 -2.37 20.34 -7.66
C ARG A 132 -2.13 20.98 -9.04
N PHE A 133 -0.92 21.50 -9.28
CA PHE A 133 -0.52 22.00 -10.59
C PHE A 133 -0.48 20.88 -11.64
N ARG A 134 0.06 19.70 -11.29
CA ARG A 134 0.03 18.52 -12.18
C ARG A 134 -1.39 18.06 -12.49
N ALA A 135 -2.23 17.89 -11.47
CA ALA A 135 -3.63 17.49 -11.67
C ALA A 135 -4.38 18.46 -12.59
N SER A 136 -4.13 19.77 -12.47
CA SER A 136 -4.75 20.78 -13.32
C SER A 136 -4.24 20.73 -14.77
N LYS A 137 -2.93 20.55 -14.95
CA LYS A 137 -2.33 20.35 -16.29
C LYS A 137 -2.84 19.07 -16.95
N GLU A 138 -2.88 17.96 -16.22
CA GLU A 138 -3.39 16.67 -16.70
C GLU A 138 -4.89 16.77 -17.06
N ALA A 139 -5.70 17.44 -16.24
CA ALA A 139 -7.12 17.66 -16.54
C ALA A 139 -7.31 18.49 -17.83
N TRP A 140 -6.46 19.50 -18.04
CA TRP A 140 -6.47 20.29 -19.27
C TRP A 140 -6.03 19.49 -20.50
N GLU A 141 -4.90 18.78 -20.42
CA GLU A 141 -4.38 17.92 -21.50
C GLU A 141 -5.40 16.82 -21.87
N LYS A 142 -6.07 16.25 -20.85
CA LYS A 142 -7.12 15.26 -21.01
C LYS A 142 -8.33 15.83 -21.78
N LYS A 143 -8.83 17.00 -21.39
CA LYS A 143 -9.93 17.67 -22.10
C LYS A 143 -9.55 17.97 -23.55
N ALA A 144 -8.34 18.48 -23.78
CA ALA A 144 -7.84 18.75 -25.13
C ALA A 144 -7.76 17.47 -25.98
N SER A 145 -7.25 16.37 -25.41
CA SER A 145 -7.16 15.06 -26.08
C SER A 145 -8.55 14.49 -26.42
N ILE A 146 -9.52 14.59 -25.51
CA ILE A 146 -10.90 14.16 -25.76
C ILE A 146 -11.52 14.96 -26.91
N GLU A 147 -11.38 16.29 -26.91
CA GLU A 147 -11.92 17.15 -27.97
C GLU A 147 -11.25 16.87 -29.33
N GLU A 148 -9.93 16.64 -29.35
CA GLU A 148 -9.19 16.27 -30.56
C GLU A 148 -9.64 14.94 -31.13
N GLN A 149 -9.77 13.90 -30.28
CA GLN A 149 -10.28 12.59 -30.71
C GLN A 149 -11.73 12.66 -31.18
N ARG A 150 -12.56 13.47 -30.50
CA ARG A 150 -13.93 13.73 -30.92
C ARG A 150 -13.97 14.35 -32.30
N ARG A 151 -13.19 15.43 -32.55
CA ARG A 151 -13.10 16.10 -33.85
C ARG A 151 -12.67 15.14 -34.96
N ARG A 152 -11.64 14.31 -34.71
CA ARG A 152 -11.21 13.27 -35.66
C ARG A 152 -12.35 12.32 -36.04
N LEU A 153 -13.09 11.81 -35.07
CA LEU A 153 -14.19 10.88 -35.30
C LEU A 153 -15.40 11.55 -35.97
N GLU A 154 -15.67 12.83 -35.68
CA GLU A 154 -16.68 13.64 -36.38
C GLU A 154 -16.31 13.85 -37.86
N GLU A 155 -15.03 14.13 -38.16
CA GLU A 155 -14.50 14.26 -39.53
C GLU A 155 -14.57 12.92 -40.29
N GLU A 156 -14.38 11.80 -39.61
CA GLU A 156 -14.52 10.44 -40.17
C GLU A 156 -15.99 10.00 -40.33
N GLY A 157 -16.96 10.79 -39.84
CA GLY A 157 -18.39 10.49 -39.94
C GLY A 157 -18.89 9.40 -38.99
N ILE A 158 -18.13 9.09 -37.93
CA ILE A 158 -18.44 8.05 -36.96
C ILE A 158 -19.42 8.57 -35.91
N ALA A 159 -20.43 7.78 -35.56
CA ALA A 159 -21.41 8.14 -34.54
C ALA A 159 -20.73 8.26 -33.16
N LEU A 160 -20.94 9.41 -32.50
CA LEU A 160 -20.37 9.72 -31.20
C LEU A 160 -21.46 9.88 -30.14
N PRO A 161 -21.14 9.60 -28.87
CA PRO A 161 -22.03 9.94 -27.77
C PRO A 161 -22.25 11.46 -27.71
N PRO A 162 -23.42 11.90 -27.20
CA PRO A 162 -23.71 13.31 -27.02
C PRO A 162 -22.59 13.96 -26.20
N LYS A 163 -22.28 15.23 -26.50
CA LYS A 163 -21.36 16.00 -25.66
C LYS A 163 -22.02 16.04 -24.28
N LYS A 164 -21.33 15.49 -23.27
CA LYS A 164 -21.76 15.71 -21.89
C LYS A 164 -21.90 17.22 -21.74
N GLU A 165 -23.02 17.67 -21.21
CA GLU A 165 -23.16 19.08 -20.83
C GLU A 165 -21.96 19.42 -19.94
N GLU A 166 -21.54 20.69 -19.91
CA GLU A 166 -20.53 21.16 -18.96
C GLU A 166 -21.06 21.14 -17.52
N GLU A 167 -21.74 20.05 -17.12
CA GLU A 167 -22.02 19.71 -15.74
C GLU A 167 -20.73 19.87 -14.95
N SER A 168 -20.86 20.56 -13.82
CA SER A 168 -19.77 21.06 -12.98
C SER A 168 -18.76 19.95 -12.70
N HIS A 169 -17.69 19.90 -13.51
CA HIS A 169 -16.56 19.04 -13.26
C HIS A 169 -16.10 19.29 -11.82
N PHE A 170 -16.25 18.29 -10.95
CA PHE A 170 -15.82 18.39 -9.57
C PHE A 170 -14.33 18.66 -9.51
N ASP A 171 -13.94 19.85 -9.05
CA ASP A 171 -12.54 20.21 -8.89
C ASP A 171 -12.02 19.61 -7.59
N SER A 172 -11.31 18.48 -7.68
CA SER A 172 -10.74 17.77 -6.53
C SER A 172 -9.73 18.60 -5.73
N ASN A 173 -9.28 19.75 -6.25
CA ASN A 173 -8.49 20.70 -5.49
C ASN A 173 -9.30 21.36 -4.35
N CYS A 174 -10.64 21.35 -4.43
CA CYS A 174 -11.51 21.85 -3.36
C CYS A 174 -11.34 21.08 -2.04
N ILE A 175 -10.77 19.88 -2.07
CA ILE A 175 -10.42 19.07 -0.90
C ILE A 175 -9.07 19.58 -0.35
N THR A 176 -9.11 20.81 0.16
CA THR A 176 -8.00 21.54 0.79
C THR A 176 -8.59 22.43 1.88
N PRO A 177 -7.95 22.58 3.05
CA PRO A 177 -8.46 23.43 4.13
C PRO A 177 -8.71 24.87 3.66
N GLY A 178 -9.75 25.47 4.21
CA GLY A 178 -10.12 26.83 3.86
C GLY A 178 -10.79 26.95 2.51
N THR A 179 -11.40 25.92 1.92
CA THR A 179 -12.36 26.00 0.78
C THR A 179 -13.81 25.96 1.28
N PRO A 180 -14.80 26.46 0.53
CA PRO A 180 -16.20 26.42 1.00
C PRO A 180 -16.71 24.98 1.19
N PHE A 181 -16.25 24.07 0.34
CA PHE A 181 -16.53 22.63 0.43
C PHE A 181 -16.13 22.05 1.80
N MET A 182 -14.92 22.34 2.29
CA MET A 182 -14.46 21.81 3.58
C MET A 182 -15.26 22.37 4.78
N ALA A 183 -15.75 23.61 4.70
CA ALA A 183 -16.60 24.18 5.73
C ALA A 183 -17.96 23.47 5.79
N ARG A 184 -18.61 23.26 4.64
CA ARG A 184 -19.86 22.49 4.54
C ARG A 184 -19.68 21.02 4.97
N LEU A 185 -18.56 20.41 4.59
CA LEU A 185 -18.24 19.04 5.01
C LEU A 185 -18.12 18.95 6.55
N ALA A 186 -17.51 19.95 7.21
CA ALA A 186 -17.41 19.96 8.67
C ALA A 186 -18.79 20.04 9.33
N GLU A 187 -19.69 20.88 8.82
CA GLU A 187 -21.08 20.96 9.30
C GLU A 187 -21.86 19.66 9.08
N ALA A 188 -21.73 19.08 7.88
CA ALA A 188 -22.32 17.79 7.53
C ALA A 188 -21.84 16.67 8.46
N LEU A 189 -20.55 16.62 8.78
CA LEU A 189 -19.99 15.64 9.71
C LEU A 189 -20.44 15.86 11.15
N ARG A 190 -20.60 17.11 11.61
CA ARG A 190 -21.20 17.39 12.93
C ARG A 190 -22.61 16.82 13.00
N TYR A 191 -23.45 17.11 12.00
CA TYR A 191 -24.79 16.52 11.91
C TYR A 191 -24.74 14.99 11.92
N TYR A 192 -23.89 14.37 11.10
CA TYR A 192 -23.73 12.91 11.04
C TYR A 192 -23.39 12.30 12.40
N ILE A 193 -22.45 12.89 13.14
CA ILE A 193 -22.07 12.42 14.48
C ILE A 193 -23.24 12.54 15.46
N HIS A 194 -23.94 13.68 15.46
CA HIS A 194 -25.12 13.90 16.31
C HIS A 194 -26.23 12.88 16.01
N GLU A 195 -26.50 12.62 14.74
CA GLU A 195 -27.48 11.63 14.32
C GLU A 195 -27.06 10.23 14.78
N ARG A 196 -25.83 9.77 14.47
CA ARG A 196 -25.40 8.40 14.77
C ARG A 196 -25.32 8.12 16.26
N ILE A 197 -24.83 9.06 17.07
CA ILE A 197 -24.83 8.92 18.55
C ILE A 197 -26.26 8.81 19.10
N THR A 198 -27.21 9.47 18.46
CA THR A 198 -28.62 9.49 18.91
C THR A 198 -29.38 8.23 18.47
N THR A 199 -29.13 7.73 17.26
CA THR A 199 -29.93 6.68 16.63
C THR A 199 -29.30 5.29 16.68
N ASP A 200 -27.97 5.17 16.68
CA ASP A 200 -27.25 3.90 16.68
C ASP A 200 -26.81 3.50 18.12
N PRO A 201 -27.34 2.39 18.68
CA PRO A 201 -26.95 1.91 20.00
C PRO A 201 -25.45 1.61 20.16
N ALA A 202 -24.73 1.30 19.07
CA ALA A 202 -23.29 1.04 19.11
C ALA A 202 -22.46 2.30 19.39
N TRP A 203 -23.01 3.49 19.10
CA TRP A 203 -22.37 4.78 19.35
C TRP A 203 -22.71 5.35 20.73
N ALA A 204 -23.69 4.79 21.42
CA ALA A 204 -24.24 5.36 22.65
C ALA A 204 -23.24 5.53 23.81
N LYS A 205 -22.11 4.79 23.78
CA LYS A 205 -21.09 4.77 24.83
C LYS A 205 -19.67 5.06 24.34
N ILE A 206 -19.50 5.51 23.10
CA ILE A 206 -18.17 5.91 22.60
C ILE A 206 -18.01 7.42 22.71
N GLU A 207 -16.77 7.87 22.82
CA GLU A 207 -16.41 9.25 22.49
C GLU A 207 -16.19 9.37 20.98
N VAL A 208 -16.66 10.48 20.40
CA VAL A 208 -16.34 10.82 19.00
C VAL A 208 -15.59 12.14 19.00
N ILE A 209 -14.41 12.19 18.39
CA ILE A 209 -13.63 13.42 18.21
C ILE A 209 -13.62 13.79 16.74
N LEU A 210 -14.02 15.01 16.41
CA LEU A 210 -13.89 15.60 15.08
C LEU A 210 -12.79 16.66 15.10
N SER A 211 -11.75 16.42 14.33
CA SER A 211 -10.72 17.40 13.99
C SER A 211 -10.89 17.84 12.55
N ASP A 212 -11.64 18.94 12.35
CA ASP A 212 -11.95 19.46 11.03
C ASP A 212 -10.76 20.19 10.37
N ALA A 213 -10.98 20.70 9.15
CA ALA A 213 -9.93 21.31 8.33
C ALA A 213 -9.43 22.67 8.89
N ASN A 214 -10.13 23.27 9.86
CA ASN A 214 -9.68 24.50 10.51
C ASN A 214 -8.69 24.22 11.66
N ALA A 215 -8.64 22.98 12.17
CA ALA A 215 -7.58 22.53 13.07
C ALA A 215 -6.31 22.18 12.24
N PRO A 216 -5.16 22.85 12.49
CA PRO A 216 -3.97 22.75 11.66
C PRO A 216 -3.26 21.41 11.83
N GLY A 217 -2.58 20.96 10.78
CA GLY A 217 -1.89 19.68 10.68
C GLY A 217 -2.58 18.71 9.72
N GLU A 218 -1.77 17.84 9.11
CA GLU A 218 -2.25 16.71 8.30
C GLU A 218 -3.05 15.74 9.18
N GLY A 219 -4.09 15.11 8.63
CA GLY A 219 -5.02 14.24 9.37
C GLY A 219 -4.30 13.11 10.10
N GLU A 220 -3.38 12.43 9.40
CA GLU A 220 -2.54 11.38 9.98
C GLU A 220 -1.68 11.89 11.15
N HIS A 221 -1.11 13.09 11.06
CA HIS A 221 -0.29 13.66 12.12
C HIS A 221 -1.11 14.21 13.29
N LYS A 222 -2.34 14.71 13.06
CA LYS A 222 -3.27 15.05 14.15
C LYS A 222 -3.64 13.81 14.96
N ILE A 223 -3.85 12.68 14.29
CA ILE A 223 -4.06 11.38 14.95
C ILE A 223 -2.83 10.94 15.75
N MET A 224 -1.63 11.02 15.16
CA MET A 224 -0.41 10.61 15.86
C MET A 224 -0.08 11.53 17.05
N ASP A 225 -0.37 12.83 16.92
CA ASP A 225 -0.25 13.79 18.01
C ASP A 225 -1.20 13.47 19.15
N PHE A 226 -2.47 13.16 18.86
CA PHE A 226 -3.43 12.67 19.85
C PHE A 226 -2.87 11.43 20.57
N ILE A 227 -2.48 10.38 19.83
CA ILE A 227 -1.98 9.13 20.42
C ILE A 227 -0.76 9.37 21.31
N ARG A 228 0.22 10.15 20.81
CA ARG A 228 1.45 10.45 21.53
C ARG A 228 1.21 11.22 22.83
N ARG A 229 0.29 12.19 22.79
CA ARG A 229 -0.10 13.00 23.94
C ARG A 229 -0.93 12.22 24.95
N GLN A 230 -1.84 11.35 24.51
CA GLN A 230 -2.57 10.46 25.40
C GLN A 230 -1.61 9.48 26.09
N ARG A 231 -0.77 8.79 25.32
CA ARG A 231 0.21 7.82 25.83
C ARG A 231 1.17 8.36 26.89
N SER A 232 1.45 9.67 26.85
CA SER A 232 2.34 10.31 27.82
C SER A 232 1.64 10.69 29.12
N ASN A 233 0.32 10.56 29.18
CA ASN A 233 -0.46 10.75 30.38
C ASN A 233 -0.52 9.44 31.19
N PRO A 234 -0.29 9.46 32.52
CA PRO A 234 -0.38 8.27 33.37
C PRO A 234 -1.75 7.56 33.37
N ALA A 235 -2.83 8.25 32.98
CA ALA A 235 -4.17 7.68 32.89
C ALA A 235 -4.39 6.81 31.64
N HIS A 236 -3.49 6.88 30.64
CA HIS A 236 -3.60 6.10 29.42
C HIS A 236 -3.47 4.61 29.69
N ASN A 237 -4.37 3.83 29.10
CA ASN A 237 -4.33 2.38 29.20
C ASN A 237 -3.33 1.82 28.17
N PRO A 238 -2.23 1.17 28.60
CA PRO A 238 -1.21 0.64 27.69
C PRO A 238 -1.68 -0.54 26.83
N ASP A 239 -2.85 -1.12 27.13
CA ASP A 239 -3.45 -2.23 26.38
C ASP A 239 -4.40 -1.77 25.28
N THR A 240 -4.57 -0.46 25.10
CA THR A 240 -5.52 0.11 24.13
C THR A 240 -5.28 -0.44 22.72
N VAL A 241 -6.34 -0.92 22.08
CA VAL A 241 -6.27 -1.51 20.74
C VAL A 241 -6.66 -0.49 19.68
N HIS A 242 -5.68 -0.11 18.87
CA HIS A 242 -5.80 0.95 17.86
C HIS A 242 -6.05 0.38 16.46
N CYS A 243 -6.96 1.01 15.72
CA CYS A 243 -7.17 0.80 14.30
C CYS A 243 -7.17 2.14 13.55
N LEU A 244 -6.26 2.32 12.60
CA LEU A 244 -6.16 3.51 11.75
C LEU A 244 -6.64 3.19 10.34
N CYS A 245 -7.63 3.91 9.82
CA CYS A 245 -8.11 3.77 8.46
C CYS A 245 -7.36 4.73 7.54
N GLY A 246 -6.66 4.20 6.54
CA GLY A 246 -5.98 5.00 5.52
C GLY A 246 -5.13 4.14 4.57
N ALA A 247 -4.80 4.68 3.40
CA ALA A 247 -4.14 3.95 2.32
C ALA A 247 -2.64 4.26 2.18
N ASP A 248 -2.14 5.26 2.89
CA ASP A 248 -0.79 5.77 2.71
C ASP A 248 0.26 4.84 3.33
N ALA A 249 1.45 4.81 2.72
CA ALA A 249 2.56 3.97 3.21
C ALA A 249 3.11 4.49 4.53
N ASP A 250 3.05 5.80 4.73
CA ASP A 250 3.59 6.50 5.90
C ASP A 250 2.87 6.09 7.18
N LEU A 251 1.60 5.69 7.09
CA LEU A 251 0.81 5.15 8.21
C LEU A 251 1.47 3.91 8.85
N ILE A 252 2.21 3.10 8.08
CA ILE A 252 2.94 1.93 8.60
C ILE A 252 4.11 2.40 9.47
N MET A 253 4.82 3.42 9.02
CA MET A 253 5.94 4.03 9.77
C MET A 253 5.43 4.75 11.02
N LEU A 254 4.36 5.54 10.88
CA LEU A 254 3.72 6.23 12.01
C LEU A 254 3.20 5.22 13.03
N GLY A 255 2.54 4.13 12.58
CA GLY A 255 2.09 3.04 13.43
C GLY A 255 3.23 2.39 14.23
N LEU A 256 4.40 2.19 13.62
CA LEU A 256 5.61 1.72 14.32
C LEU A 256 6.15 2.76 15.31
N ALA A 257 6.23 4.02 14.91
CA ALA A 257 6.72 5.14 15.71
C ALA A 257 5.84 5.46 16.94
N THR A 258 4.59 5.00 16.97
CA THR A 258 3.76 5.12 18.18
C THR A 258 4.25 4.26 19.35
N HIS A 259 5.00 3.18 19.10
CA HIS A 259 5.33 2.12 20.06
C HIS A 259 4.14 1.48 20.78
N GLU A 260 2.91 1.73 20.33
CA GLU A 260 1.69 1.21 20.94
C GLU A 260 1.59 -0.31 20.83
N ALA A 261 0.97 -0.90 21.85
CA ALA A 261 0.90 -2.35 22.02
C ALA A 261 0.36 -3.06 20.80
N ASN A 262 -0.81 -2.59 20.42
CA ASN A 262 -1.78 -3.25 19.58
C ASN A 262 -2.26 -2.27 18.52
N PHE A 263 -1.42 -1.98 17.52
CA PHE A 263 -1.72 -1.04 16.45
C PHE A 263 -2.02 -1.76 15.12
N ASN A 264 -3.10 -1.37 14.45
CA ASN A 264 -3.51 -1.98 13.19
C ASN A 264 -3.93 -0.89 12.21
N ILE A 265 -3.75 -1.16 10.91
CA ILE A 265 -4.21 -0.27 9.84
C ILE A 265 -5.26 -1.01 9.03
N ILE A 266 -6.40 -0.37 8.73
CA ILE A 266 -7.41 -0.89 7.81
C ILE A 266 -7.39 -0.08 6.51
N ARG A 267 -7.50 -0.77 5.38
CA ARG A 267 -7.51 -0.14 4.05
C ARG A 267 -8.24 -1.00 3.03
N GLU A 268 -8.62 -0.40 1.91
CA GLU A 268 -9.13 -1.13 0.75
C GLU A 268 -8.03 -2.04 0.17
N GLU A 269 -8.46 -3.22 -0.29
CA GLU A 269 -7.63 -4.17 -1.03
C GLU A 269 -7.26 -3.58 -2.40
N PHE A 270 -5.96 -3.45 -2.68
CA PHE A 270 -5.50 -3.00 -3.99
C PHE A 270 -5.52 -4.13 -5.02
N ILE A 271 -6.36 -4.00 -6.05
CA ILE A 271 -6.45 -4.96 -7.16
C ILE A 271 -5.75 -4.38 -8.40
N PRO A 272 -4.55 -4.89 -8.78
CA PRO A 272 -3.82 -4.36 -9.93
C PRO A 272 -4.49 -4.71 -11.26
N ASN A 273 -4.32 -3.83 -12.26
CA ASN A 273 -4.73 -4.00 -13.66
C ASN A 273 -6.26 -4.13 -13.89
N GLN A 274 -7.07 -3.44 -13.09
CA GLN A 274 -8.49 -3.30 -13.39
C GLN A 274 -8.68 -2.60 -14.75
N GLN A 275 -9.63 -3.09 -15.54
CA GLN A 275 -9.96 -2.49 -16.82
C GLN A 275 -10.81 -1.25 -16.57
N ARG A 276 -10.51 -0.16 -17.27
CA ARG A 276 -11.28 1.08 -17.21
C ARG A 276 -12.04 1.26 -18.52
N PRO A 277 -13.24 1.87 -18.48
CA PRO A 277 -13.96 2.20 -19.70
C PRO A 277 -13.23 3.31 -20.45
N CYS A 278 -13.34 3.31 -21.77
CA CYS A 278 -12.87 4.41 -22.61
C CYS A 278 -13.62 5.69 -22.25
N GLU A 279 -12.88 6.79 -22.09
CA GLU A 279 -13.44 8.04 -21.59
C GLU A 279 -14.29 8.80 -22.62
N LEU A 280 -14.15 8.47 -23.91
CA LEU A 280 -14.94 9.05 -24.98
C LEU A 280 -16.22 8.26 -25.23
N CYS A 281 -16.14 6.94 -25.46
CA CYS A 281 -17.30 6.11 -25.83
C CYS A 281 -17.87 5.24 -24.69
N GLY A 282 -17.22 5.20 -23.53
CA GLY A 282 -17.66 4.42 -22.36
C GLY A 282 -17.41 2.90 -22.45
N GLN A 283 -16.82 2.40 -23.53
CA GLN A 283 -16.63 0.96 -23.74
C GLN A 283 -15.30 0.44 -23.20
N TYR A 284 -15.26 -0.80 -22.72
CA TYR A 284 -14.04 -1.45 -22.25
C TYR A 284 -13.20 -2.06 -23.38
N GLY A 285 -11.90 -2.22 -23.13
CA GLY A 285 -10.99 -2.98 -23.99
C GLY A 285 -10.07 -2.15 -24.90
N HIS A 286 -10.19 -0.82 -24.91
CA HIS A 286 -9.33 0.07 -25.71
C HIS A 286 -8.99 1.38 -24.96
N GLU A 287 -7.94 2.07 -25.43
CA GLU A 287 -7.48 3.37 -24.91
C GLU A 287 -8.12 4.53 -25.70
N LEU A 288 -8.13 5.76 -25.16
CA LEU A 288 -8.74 6.93 -25.82
C LEU A 288 -8.21 7.16 -27.25
N LYS A 289 -6.91 6.91 -27.49
CA LYS A 289 -6.26 7.05 -28.80
C LYS A 289 -6.78 6.05 -29.84
N ASP A 290 -7.18 4.87 -29.38
CA ASP A 290 -7.67 3.75 -30.19
C ASP A 290 -9.21 3.72 -30.26
N CYS A 291 -9.88 4.79 -29.80
CA CYS A 291 -11.34 4.86 -29.77
C CYS A 291 -11.93 4.91 -31.19
N ARG A 292 -12.97 4.10 -31.41
CA ARG A 292 -13.73 4.00 -32.67
C ARG A 292 -15.17 4.53 -32.55
N GLY A 293 -15.45 5.38 -31.55
CA GLY A 293 -16.79 5.91 -31.31
C GLY A 293 -17.80 4.85 -30.88
N LEU A 294 -19.05 4.99 -31.33
CA LEU A 294 -20.15 4.05 -31.06
C LEU A 294 -20.25 2.89 -32.06
N ASP A 295 -19.36 2.81 -33.06
CA ASP A 295 -19.34 1.71 -34.01
C ASP A 295 -18.89 0.41 -33.34
N ASN A 296 -19.85 -0.43 -32.97
CA ASN A 296 -19.61 -1.87 -32.82
C ASN A 296 -20.88 -2.68 -33.09
N GLU A 297 -20.91 -3.34 -34.25
CA GLU A 297 -21.71 -4.53 -34.50
C GLU A 297 -21.19 -5.67 -33.60
N GLU A 298 -22.06 -6.19 -32.73
CA GLU A 298 -21.86 -7.35 -31.84
C GLU A 298 -20.71 -7.25 -30.81
N LYS A 299 -21.07 -7.01 -29.53
CA LYS A 299 -20.15 -7.14 -28.37
C LYS A 299 -19.56 -8.56 -28.32
N GLY A 300 -18.37 -8.75 -28.85
CA GLY A 300 -17.58 -9.96 -28.59
C GLY A 300 -17.28 -10.12 -27.10
N PRO A 301 -16.93 -11.34 -26.62
CA PRO A 301 -16.67 -11.61 -25.20
C PRO A 301 -15.51 -10.79 -24.59
N GLU A 302 -14.66 -10.17 -25.42
CA GLU A 302 -13.56 -9.29 -24.99
C GLU A 302 -14.03 -7.86 -24.64
N HIS A 303 -15.25 -7.48 -25.02
CA HIS A 303 -15.89 -6.18 -24.77
C HIS A 303 -17.04 -6.27 -23.73
N ALA A 304 -17.15 -7.39 -23.03
CA ALA A 304 -18.11 -7.54 -21.94
C ALA A 304 -17.72 -6.65 -20.75
N ASP A 305 -18.72 -6.01 -20.13
CA ASP A 305 -18.48 -5.20 -18.94
C ASP A 305 -17.85 -6.09 -17.85
N PRO A 306 -16.75 -5.66 -17.21
CA PRO A 306 -16.13 -6.44 -16.16
C PRO A 306 -17.15 -6.67 -15.04
N ILE A 307 -17.21 -7.91 -14.53
CA ILE A 307 -18.04 -8.23 -13.36
C ILE A 307 -17.62 -7.31 -12.23
N ALA A 308 -18.53 -6.45 -11.77
CA ALA A 308 -18.31 -5.55 -10.65
C ALA A 308 -17.94 -6.38 -9.42
N LYS A 309 -16.66 -6.37 -9.05
CA LYS A 309 -16.19 -6.98 -7.80
C LYS A 309 -16.35 -5.93 -6.71
N GLU A 310 -17.12 -6.26 -5.68
CA GLU A 310 -17.22 -5.42 -4.50
C GLU A 310 -15.84 -5.24 -3.85
N LYS A 311 -15.52 -4.02 -3.45
CA LYS A 311 -14.28 -3.67 -2.75
C LYS A 311 -14.17 -4.40 -1.42
N ASN A 312 -13.03 -5.00 -1.14
CA ASN A 312 -12.73 -5.65 0.14
C ASN A 312 -11.82 -4.77 1.00
N PHE A 313 -11.86 -4.99 2.31
CA PHE A 313 -10.94 -4.39 3.26
C PHE A 313 -9.92 -5.41 3.77
N ILE A 314 -8.72 -4.92 4.05
CA ILE A 314 -7.65 -5.69 4.67
C ILE A 314 -7.13 -4.94 5.91
N PHE A 315 -6.72 -5.70 6.91
CA PHE A 315 -5.97 -5.23 8.07
C PHE A 315 -4.48 -5.48 7.87
N LEU A 316 -3.66 -4.50 8.23
CA LEU A 316 -2.22 -4.61 8.41
C LEU A 316 -1.92 -4.59 9.90
N ARG A 317 -1.30 -5.66 10.39
CA ARG A 317 -1.03 -5.88 11.81
C ARG A 317 0.39 -5.44 12.14
N ILE A 318 0.55 -4.25 12.72
CA ILE A 318 1.87 -3.72 13.12
C ILE A 318 2.57 -4.65 14.14
N PRO A 319 1.90 -5.28 15.12
CA PRO A 319 2.55 -6.26 16.00
C PRO A 319 3.22 -7.42 15.24
N VAL A 320 2.59 -7.92 14.17
CA VAL A 320 3.18 -9.01 13.36
C VAL A 320 4.35 -8.49 12.52
N LEU A 321 4.27 -7.26 12.01
CA LEU A 321 5.40 -6.61 11.34
C LEU A 321 6.60 -6.47 12.30
N ARG A 322 6.35 -6.09 13.56
CA ARG A 322 7.37 -6.02 14.60
C ARG A 322 8.04 -7.38 14.83
N GLU A 323 7.28 -8.48 14.89
CA GLU A 323 7.88 -9.82 14.98
C GLU A 323 8.81 -10.15 13.80
N TYR A 324 8.46 -9.73 12.57
CA TYR A 324 9.33 -9.88 11.41
C TYR A 324 10.60 -9.02 11.51
N LEU A 325 10.45 -7.76 11.90
CA LEU A 325 11.57 -6.83 12.05
C LEU A 325 12.51 -7.25 13.18
N GLU A 326 12.00 -7.82 14.27
CA GLU A 326 12.82 -8.38 15.34
C GLU A 326 13.76 -9.47 14.82
N ARG A 327 13.27 -10.35 13.94
CA ARG A 327 14.07 -11.41 13.31
C ARG A 327 15.07 -10.84 12.30
N ASP A 328 14.64 -9.90 11.46
CA ASP A 328 15.48 -9.34 10.40
C ASP A 328 16.59 -8.41 10.95
N LEU A 329 16.32 -7.71 12.06
CA LEU A 329 17.18 -6.68 12.62
C LEU A 329 17.97 -7.14 13.85
N VAL A 330 17.80 -8.39 14.29
CA VAL A 330 18.61 -8.96 15.37
C VAL A 330 20.11 -8.81 15.07
N MET A 331 20.85 -8.44 16.12
CA MET A 331 22.29 -8.27 16.12
C MET A 331 22.85 -8.93 17.38
N GLU A 332 23.57 -10.04 17.18
CA GLU A 332 24.20 -10.79 18.26
C GLU A 332 25.56 -10.18 18.62
N ASN A 333 26.01 -10.38 19.87
CA ASN A 333 27.34 -9.94 20.34
C ASN A 333 27.58 -8.42 20.24
N LEU A 334 26.53 -7.62 20.44
CA LEU A 334 26.69 -6.16 20.51
C LEU A 334 27.51 -5.74 21.74
N PRO A 335 28.32 -4.67 21.62
CA PRO A 335 29.11 -4.14 22.73
C PRO A 335 28.28 -3.32 23.74
N PHE A 336 26.96 -3.24 23.55
CA PHE A 336 26.00 -2.56 24.42
C PHE A 336 24.68 -3.34 24.45
N LYS A 337 23.77 -3.01 25.39
CA LYS A 337 22.49 -3.71 25.55
C LYS A 337 21.62 -3.51 24.31
N TYR A 338 21.20 -4.62 23.69
CA TYR A 338 20.20 -4.60 22.62
C TYR A 338 18.83 -4.17 23.16
N ASP A 339 18.27 -3.15 22.54
CA ASP A 339 16.94 -2.60 22.72
C ASP A 339 16.24 -2.60 21.36
N PHE A 340 15.16 -3.37 21.24
CA PHE A 340 14.44 -3.52 19.99
C PHE A 340 13.62 -2.27 19.62
N GLU A 341 13.12 -1.49 20.60
CA GLU A 341 12.36 -0.28 20.29
C GLU A 341 13.24 0.74 19.57
N ARG A 342 14.50 0.87 20.01
CA ARG A 342 15.49 1.74 19.36
C ARG A 342 15.88 1.28 17.95
N VAL A 343 15.84 -0.03 17.71
CA VAL A 343 16.08 -0.60 16.38
C VAL A 343 14.91 -0.32 15.44
N ILE A 344 13.68 -0.31 15.94
CA ILE A 344 12.50 0.10 15.17
C ILE A 344 12.64 1.57 14.75
N ASP A 345 13.05 2.45 15.65
CA ASP A 345 13.25 3.88 15.34
C ASP A 345 14.28 4.09 14.24
N ASP A 346 15.40 3.38 14.34
CA ASP A 346 16.44 3.41 13.33
C ASP A 346 15.92 2.87 11.99
N TRP A 347 15.11 1.80 12.00
CA TRP A 347 14.52 1.26 10.77
C TRP A 347 13.53 2.22 10.11
N VAL A 348 12.69 2.90 10.88
CA VAL A 348 11.79 3.95 10.40
C VAL A 348 12.61 5.07 9.75
N PHE A 349 13.66 5.54 10.43
CA PHE A 349 14.53 6.59 9.89
C PHE A 349 15.26 6.15 8.62
N LEU A 350 15.71 4.89 8.51
CA LEU A 350 16.30 4.35 7.28
C LEU A 350 15.32 4.35 6.12
N CYS A 351 14.03 4.13 6.37
CA CYS A 351 13.02 4.17 5.32
C CYS A 351 12.85 5.57 4.72
N PHE A 352 13.04 6.64 5.50
CA PHE A 352 12.97 8.02 4.99
C PHE A 352 14.01 8.34 3.91
N PHE A 353 15.17 7.66 3.90
CA PHE A 353 16.17 7.83 2.84
C PHE A 353 15.71 7.31 1.48
N VAL A 354 14.85 6.29 1.47
CA VAL A 354 14.34 5.69 0.24
C VAL A 354 13.27 6.58 -0.41
N GLY A 355 12.64 7.43 0.39
CA GLY A 355 11.81 8.56 -0.02
C GLY A 355 10.79 8.89 1.06
N ASN A 356 10.18 10.06 0.96
CA ASN A 356 9.05 10.50 1.79
C ASN A 356 8.42 11.71 1.09
N ASP A 357 7.35 12.27 1.66
CA ASP A 357 6.64 13.42 1.08
C ASP A 357 7.42 14.74 1.09
N PHE A 358 8.44 14.84 1.94
CA PHE A 358 9.13 16.08 2.25
C PHE A 358 10.48 16.21 1.52
N LEU A 359 11.06 15.08 1.11
CA LEU A 359 12.37 15.00 0.47
C LEU A 359 12.34 14.16 -0.82
N PRO A 360 13.02 14.59 -1.89
CA PRO A 360 13.22 13.76 -3.08
C PRO A 360 14.07 12.53 -2.73
N HIS A 361 13.78 11.38 -3.33
CA HIS A 361 14.57 10.16 -3.10
C HIS A 361 16.03 10.32 -3.58
N LEU A 362 16.98 9.73 -2.86
CA LEU A 362 18.38 9.67 -3.31
C LEU A 362 18.47 8.92 -4.65
N PRO A 363 19.26 9.39 -5.64
CA PRO A 363 19.31 8.76 -6.96
C PRO A 363 19.72 7.28 -6.94
N SER A 364 20.53 6.89 -5.95
CA SER A 364 21.05 5.54 -5.74
C SER A 364 20.10 4.60 -4.96
N LEU A 365 18.95 5.09 -4.48
CA LEU A 365 18.00 4.30 -3.70
C LEU A 365 16.65 4.14 -4.39
N GLU A 366 16.35 2.91 -4.83
CA GLU A 366 15.01 2.53 -5.25
C GLU A 366 14.53 1.26 -4.53
N ILE A 367 13.29 1.27 -4.02
CA ILE A 367 12.68 0.10 -3.33
C ILE A 367 12.73 -1.15 -4.21
N ARG A 368 12.50 -0.98 -5.52
CA ARG A 368 12.48 -2.08 -6.50
C ARG A 368 13.83 -2.79 -6.63
N GLU A 369 14.92 -2.14 -6.25
CA GLU A 369 16.31 -2.62 -6.32
C GLU A 369 16.81 -3.15 -4.97
N GLY A 370 15.94 -3.26 -3.96
CA GLY A 370 16.33 -3.72 -2.62
C GLY A 370 17.07 -2.66 -1.79
N ALA A 371 16.77 -1.38 -2.01
CA ALA A 371 17.37 -0.26 -1.27
C ALA A 371 17.28 -0.43 0.26
N ILE A 372 16.12 -0.84 0.79
CA ILE A 372 15.90 -1.03 2.23
C ILE A 372 16.82 -2.13 2.78
N ASP A 373 16.93 -3.27 2.09
CA ASP A 373 17.78 -4.37 2.52
C ASP A 373 19.27 -3.98 2.53
N ARG A 374 19.69 -3.15 1.57
CA ARG A 374 21.04 -2.58 1.52
C ARG A 374 21.29 -1.62 2.69
N LEU A 375 20.34 -0.72 2.99
CA LEU A 375 20.43 0.20 4.11
C LEU A 375 20.48 -0.53 5.45
N ILE A 376 19.70 -1.60 5.63
CA ILE A 376 19.75 -2.44 6.83
C ILE A 376 21.14 -3.05 7.01
N LYS A 377 21.78 -3.52 5.93
CA LYS A 377 23.14 -4.06 6.02
C LYS A 377 24.14 -3.00 6.47
N LEU A 378 24.13 -1.82 5.84
CA LEU A 378 25.00 -0.69 6.21
C LEU A 378 24.75 -0.22 7.64
N TYR A 379 23.49 -0.22 8.07
CA TYR A 379 23.10 0.08 9.44
C TYR A 379 23.70 -0.91 10.44
N LYS A 380 23.59 -2.22 10.21
CA LYS A 380 24.20 -3.23 11.10
C LYS A 380 25.70 -3.03 11.22
N ASP A 381 26.39 -2.83 10.10
CA ASP A 381 27.84 -2.57 10.07
C ASP A 381 28.21 -1.28 10.83
N MET A 382 27.38 -0.23 10.69
CA MET A 382 27.51 1.02 11.47
C MET A 382 27.33 0.76 12.96
N VAL A 383 26.31 0.02 13.37
CA VAL A 383 26.03 -0.25 14.80
C VAL A 383 27.18 -0.99 15.47
N TYR A 384 27.76 -2.01 14.82
CA TYR A 384 28.92 -2.73 15.34
C TYR A 384 30.16 -1.83 15.46
N SER A 385 30.40 -0.96 14.47
CA SER A 385 31.59 -0.09 14.45
C SER A 385 31.48 1.12 15.39
N MET A 386 30.32 1.76 15.45
CA MET A 386 30.08 3.01 16.19
C MET A 386 29.43 2.82 17.56
N LYS A 387 29.14 1.55 17.93
CA LYS A 387 28.69 1.14 19.27
C LYS A 387 27.44 1.90 19.76
N GLY A 388 26.46 2.09 18.88
CA GLY A 388 25.15 2.64 19.26
C GLY A 388 24.19 2.85 18.09
N TYR A 389 22.96 3.25 18.42
CA TYR A 389 21.82 3.44 17.52
C TYR A 389 21.90 4.71 16.67
N LEU A 390 21.22 4.76 15.54
CA LEU A 390 21.20 5.91 14.62
C LEU A 390 20.40 7.09 15.17
N THR A 391 19.35 6.82 15.95
CA THR A 391 18.39 7.80 16.44
C THR A 391 18.09 7.63 17.93
N LYS A 392 17.50 8.66 18.55
CA LYS A 392 16.98 8.61 19.93
C LYS A 392 15.83 9.60 20.10
N ASP A 393 14.63 9.12 20.42
CA ASP A 393 13.47 9.95 20.76
C ASP A 393 13.21 11.09 19.74
N GLY A 394 13.41 10.82 18.44
CA GLY A 394 13.28 11.82 17.37
C GLY A 394 14.53 12.64 17.05
N ASP A 395 15.63 12.49 17.79
CA ASP A 395 16.94 13.08 17.47
C ASP A 395 17.82 12.12 16.66
N VAL A 396 18.68 12.69 15.80
CA VAL A 396 19.56 11.95 14.89
C VAL A 396 21.02 12.13 15.29
N TYR A 397 21.78 11.04 15.31
CA TYR A 397 23.23 11.10 15.50
C TYR A 397 23.96 11.29 14.17
N MET A 398 24.37 12.53 13.88
CA MET A 398 24.94 12.91 12.57
C MET A 398 26.19 12.12 12.17
N ASP A 399 27.10 11.83 13.10
CA ASP A 399 28.29 11.03 12.82
C ASP A 399 27.93 9.63 12.29
N ARG A 400 26.81 9.06 12.79
CA ARG A 400 26.32 7.74 12.39
C ARG A 400 25.63 7.79 11.03
N VAL A 401 24.91 8.87 10.73
CA VAL A 401 24.35 9.12 9.39
C VAL A 401 25.47 9.23 8.36
N GLU A 402 26.49 10.04 8.65
CA GLU A 402 27.66 10.21 7.77
C GLU A 402 28.29 8.85 7.44
N ARG A 403 28.45 7.97 8.45
CA ARG A 403 29.02 6.64 8.23
C ARG A 403 28.20 5.77 7.28
N ILE A 404 26.87 5.77 7.41
CA ILE A 404 25.96 5.02 6.52
C ILE A 404 26.01 5.61 5.11
N MET A 405 25.96 6.94 4.98
CA MET A 405 25.97 7.60 3.67
C MET A 405 27.29 7.42 2.92
N LEU A 406 28.43 7.48 3.61
CA LEU A 406 29.73 7.18 3.01
C LEU A 406 29.81 5.73 2.51
N GLY A 407 29.32 4.76 3.30
CA GLY A 407 29.24 3.36 2.88
C GLY A 407 28.29 3.13 1.69
N LEU A 408 27.21 3.90 1.58
CA LEU A 408 26.34 3.91 0.41
C LEU A 408 27.05 4.57 -0.80
N GLY A 409 27.79 5.66 -0.56
CA GLY A 409 28.60 6.37 -1.54
C GLY A 409 29.62 5.49 -2.27
N GLU A 410 30.24 4.55 -1.55
CA GLU A 410 31.20 3.60 -2.13
C GLU A 410 30.58 2.64 -3.16
N VAL A 411 29.26 2.43 -3.13
CA VAL A 411 28.55 1.48 -4.00
C VAL A 411 27.63 2.13 -5.03
N GLU A 412 27.54 3.47 -5.09
CA GLU A 412 26.67 4.19 -6.05
C GLU A 412 26.99 3.84 -7.50
N ASP A 413 28.28 3.83 -7.85
CA ASP A 413 28.78 3.45 -9.18
C ASP A 413 28.31 2.05 -9.62
N GLU A 414 28.32 1.09 -8.68
CA GLU A 414 27.90 -0.28 -8.95
C GLU A 414 26.38 -0.35 -9.15
N ILE A 415 25.62 0.40 -8.34
CA ILE A 415 24.16 0.47 -8.42
C ILE A 415 23.74 1.00 -9.80
N PHE A 416 24.31 2.11 -10.26
CA PHE A 416 23.92 2.71 -11.53
C PHE A 416 24.27 1.83 -12.73
N LYS A 417 25.44 1.17 -12.72
CA LYS A 417 25.82 0.21 -13.78
C LYS A 417 24.87 -0.99 -13.81
N ARG A 418 24.47 -1.51 -12.64
CA ARG A 418 23.55 -2.65 -12.56
C ARG A 418 22.14 -2.28 -13.03
N ARG A 419 21.64 -1.10 -12.64
CA ARG A 419 20.34 -0.57 -13.09
C ARG A 419 20.25 -0.51 -14.61
N GLN A 420 21.26 0.06 -15.27
CA GLN A 420 21.31 0.14 -16.73
C GLN A 420 21.30 -1.25 -17.38
N GLN A 421 22.11 -2.19 -16.87
CA GLN A 421 22.15 -3.56 -17.39
C GLN A 421 20.79 -4.28 -17.25
N ASP A 422 20.10 -4.07 -16.13
CA ASP A 422 18.79 -4.66 -15.90
C ASP A 422 17.73 -4.05 -16.81
N GLU A 423 17.74 -2.73 -17.02
CA GLU A 423 16.84 -2.06 -17.96
C GLU A 423 17.04 -2.56 -19.39
N GLU A 424 18.28 -2.70 -19.86
CA GLU A 424 18.59 -3.25 -21.19
C GLU A 424 18.09 -4.70 -21.35
N ARG A 425 18.24 -5.52 -20.30
CA ARG A 425 17.69 -6.88 -20.26
C ARG A 425 16.17 -6.87 -20.34
N PHE A 426 15.50 -6.00 -19.58
CA PHE A 426 14.04 -5.87 -19.61
C PHE A 426 13.54 -5.38 -20.97
N LYS A 427 14.19 -4.40 -21.61
CA LYS A 427 13.87 -3.92 -22.96
C LYS A 427 13.99 -5.07 -23.97
N THR A 428 15.06 -5.86 -23.89
CA THR A 428 15.29 -7.02 -24.77
C THR A 428 14.20 -8.09 -24.60
N ILE A 429 13.85 -8.44 -23.35
CA ILE A 429 12.77 -9.40 -23.05
C ILE A 429 11.43 -8.88 -23.55
N ARG A 430 11.12 -7.59 -23.36
CA ARG A 430 9.87 -6.97 -23.79
C ARG A 430 9.76 -6.95 -25.32
N LYS A 431 10.84 -6.60 -26.03
CA LYS A 431 10.91 -6.66 -27.50
C LYS A 431 10.69 -8.08 -28.02
N ALA A 432 11.31 -9.08 -27.38
CA ALA A 432 11.08 -10.50 -27.72
C ALA A 432 9.63 -10.94 -27.47
N LYS A 433 8.98 -10.45 -26.41
CA LYS A 433 7.56 -10.75 -26.13
C LYS A 433 6.60 -10.04 -27.10
N LYS A 434 6.84 -8.76 -27.45
CA LYS A 434 6.06 -8.01 -28.46
C LYS A 434 6.15 -8.71 -29.81
N ALA A 435 7.36 -9.13 -30.22
CA ALA A 435 7.57 -9.89 -31.46
C ALA A 435 6.85 -11.25 -31.50
N ARG A 436 6.72 -11.93 -30.35
CA ARG A 436 5.96 -13.19 -30.25
C ARG A 436 4.44 -12.98 -30.36
N LEU A 437 3.92 -11.86 -29.86
CA LEU A 437 2.50 -11.53 -29.82
C LEU A 437 2.00 -10.89 -31.12
N SER A 438 2.83 -10.10 -31.81
CA SER A 438 2.44 -9.32 -33.00
C SER A 438 2.29 -10.13 -34.29
N GLY A 439 2.19 -11.47 -34.21
CA GLY A 439 2.05 -12.34 -35.38
C GLY A 439 3.18 -12.24 -36.42
N GLY A 440 4.29 -11.58 -36.07
CA GLY A 440 5.44 -11.37 -36.95
C GLY A 440 5.94 -12.73 -37.43
N ARG A 441 6.10 -12.87 -38.75
CA ARG A 441 6.55 -14.09 -39.44
C ARG A 441 7.53 -14.85 -38.56
N ARG A 442 7.14 -16.07 -38.15
CA ARG A 442 8.11 -17.09 -37.73
C ARG A 442 9.29 -17.01 -38.71
N PRO A 443 10.56 -17.05 -38.28
CA PRO A 443 11.63 -17.42 -39.18
C PRO A 443 11.19 -18.73 -39.84
N GLN A 444 10.75 -18.66 -41.10
CA GLN A 444 10.27 -19.82 -41.84
C GLN A 444 11.49 -20.64 -42.22
N GLY A 445 11.82 -21.54 -41.32
CA GLY A 445 12.73 -22.64 -41.51
C GLY A 445 12.71 -23.44 -40.20
N PRO A 446 12.31 -24.73 -40.19
CA PRO A 446 12.64 -25.54 -39.03
C PRO A 446 14.16 -25.48 -38.85
N SER A 447 14.62 -25.25 -37.62
CA SER A 447 16.04 -25.18 -37.23
C SER A 447 16.83 -26.44 -37.59
N TYR A 448 16.17 -27.47 -38.13
CA TYR A 448 16.75 -28.73 -38.55
C TYR A 448 15.84 -29.34 -39.64
N VAL A 449 16.37 -29.56 -40.83
CA VAL A 449 15.69 -30.33 -41.89
C VAL A 449 16.34 -31.72 -41.91
N PRO A 450 15.66 -32.77 -41.44
CA PRO A 450 16.22 -34.11 -41.43
C PRO A 450 16.55 -34.57 -42.86
N ARG A 451 17.68 -35.23 -43.04
CA ARG A 451 18.06 -35.82 -44.34
C ARG A 451 17.06 -36.90 -44.76
N SER A 452 16.81 -37.04 -46.06
CA SER A 452 15.91 -38.08 -46.61
C SER A 452 16.35 -39.46 -46.14
N GLY A 453 15.49 -40.17 -45.39
CA GLY A 453 15.81 -41.46 -44.76
C GLY A 453 16.07 -41.40 -43.25
N SER A 454 16.04 -40.22 -42.62
CA SER A 454 16.06 -40.07 -41.16
C SER A 454 14.72 -40.47 -40.54
N LEU A 455 14.75 -40.94 -39.28
CA LEU A 455 13.57 -41.42 -38.54
C LEU A 455 12.50 -40.33 -38.32
N ILE A 456 12.88 -39.05 -38.46
CA ILE A 456 12.04 -37.86 -38.26
C ILE A 456 11.63 -37.24 -39.61
N ALA A 457 12.10 -37.78 -40.74
CA ALA A 457 11.70 -37.32 -42.06
C ALA A 457 10.27 -37.84 -42.39
N PRO A 458 9.38 -37.00 -42.94
CA PRO A 458 8.03 -37.43 -43.29
C PRO A 458 8.08 -38.49 -44.41
N LEU A 459 7.63 -39.71 -44.11
CA LEU A 459 7.51 -40.81 -45.07
C LEU A 459 6.05 -40.93 -45.54
N ALA A 460 5.84 -41.15 -46.83
CA ALA A 460 4.50 -41.29 -47.41
C ALA A 460 3.77 -42.59 -47.01
N ARG A 461 4.48 -43.57 -46.43
CA ARG A 461 3.92 -44.87 -45.99
C ARG A 461 4.75 -45.44 -44.85
N ALA A 462 4.10 -45.96 -43.80
CA ALA A 462 4.78 -46.51 -42.64
C ALA A 462 5.37 -47.90 -42.97
N THR A 463 6.69 -48.06 -42.80
CA THR A 463 7.40 -49.33 -42.95
C THR A 463 7.66 -49.92 -41.55
N PRO A 464 7.20 -51.15 -41.23
CA PRO A 464 7.50 -51.77 -39.94
C PRO A 464 9.00 -52.09 -39.86
N MET A 465 9.70 -51.50 -38.89
CA MET A 465 11.12 -51.74 -38.60
C MET A 465 11.27 -52.41 -37.23
N SER A 466 12.34 -53.18 -37.02
CA SER A 466 12.59 -53.82 -35.72
C SER A 466 13.00 -52.79 -34.66
N GLY A 467 12.81 -53.14 -33.38
CA GLY A 467 13.13 -52.28 -32.23
C GLY A 467 14.62 -51.92 -32.09
N GLU A 468 15.49 -52.65 -32.78
CA GLU A 468 16.94 -52.45 -32.77
C GLU A 468 17.37 -51.45 -33.86
N THR A 469 16.76 -51.54 -35.05
CA THR A 469 16.99 -50.60 -36.16
C THR A 469 16.49 -49.19 -35.83
N THR A 470 15.37 -49.10 -35.10
CA THR A 470 14.80 -47.82 -34.64
C THR A 470 15.67 -47.14 -33.58
N ARG A 471 16.27 -47.90 -32.66
CA ARG A 471 17.23 -47.37 -31.67
C ARG A 471 18.51 -46.86 -32.33
N ALA A 472 19.04 -47.57 -33.32
CA ALA A 472 20.23 -47.15 -34.06
C ALA A 472 19.98 -45.83 -34.84
N LEU A 473 18.85 -45.73 -35.53
CA LEU A 473 18.47 -44.52 -36.28
C LEU A 473 18.12 -43.33 -35.36
N ALA A 474 17.60 -43.57 -34.15
CA ALA A 474 17.39 -42.53 -33.16
C ALA A 474 18.71 -42.02 -32.55
N ALA A 475 19.70 -42.90 -32.37
CA ALA A 475 21.02 -42.51 -31.90
C ALA A 475 21.76 -41.65 -32.94
N THR A 476 21.71 -42.02 -34.23
CA THR A 476 22.32 -41.22 -35.30
C THR A 476 21.63 -39.86 -35.47
N ALA A 477 20.29 -39.81 -35.39
CA ALA A 477 19.56 -38.54 -35.45
C ALA A 477 19.88 -37.58 -34.28
N ARG A 478 20.17 -38.10 -33.07
CA ARG A 478 20.60 -37.28 -31.92
C ARG A 478 22.00 -36.70 -32.10
N VAL A 479 22.92 -37.49 -32.64
CA VAL A 479 24.29 -37.04 -32.96
C VAL A 479 24.28 -35.99 -34.07
N GLU A 480 23.46 -36.18 -35.10
CA GLU A 480 23.28 -35.23 -36.20
C GLU A 480 22.69 -33.89 -35.72
N ALA A 481 21.71 -33.93 -34.81
CA ALA A 481 21.15 -32.72 -34.19
C ALA A 481 22.16 -31.97 -33.30
N MET A 482 23.02 -32.70 -32.56
CA MET A 482 24.11 -32.07 -31.77
C MET A 482 25.13 -31.36 -32.67
N HIS A 483 25.60 -32.02 -33.73
CA HIS A 483 26.56 -31.41 -34.66
C HIS A 483 25.98 -30.20 -35.41
N TYR A 484 24.68 -30.17 -35.69
CA TYR A 484 24.03 -29.00 -36.27
C TYR A 484 24.07 -27.80 -35.32
N SER A 485 23.76 -28.02 -34.02
CA SER A 485 23.80 -26.97 -32.99
C SER A 485 25.20 -26.39 -32.80
N GLU A 486 26.24 -27.23 -32.80
CA GLU A 486 27.63 -26.80 -32.68
C GLU A 486 28.10 -25.98 -33.90
N ASN A 487 27.71 -26.40 -35.11
CA ASN A 487 28.03 -25.66 -36.34
C ASN A 487 27.30 -24.30 -36.43
N GLU A 488 26.07 -24.20 -35.93
CA GLU A 488 25.33 -22.93 -35.88
C GLU A 488 25.95 -21.94 -34.88
N GLU A 489 26.46 -22.44 -33.76
CA GLU A 489 27.17 -21.62 -32.77
C GLU A 489 28.54 -21.16 -33.30
N ALA A 490 29.28 -22.04 -33.99
CA ALA A 490 30.53 -21.70 -34.66
C ALA A 490 30.32 -20.66 -35.78
N ALA A 491 29.29 -20.82 -36.61
CA ALA A 491 28.95 -19.85 -37.66
C ALA A 491 28.51 -18.49 -37.09
N ARG A 492 27.80 -18.48 -35.95
CA ARG A 492 27.47 -17.23 -35.24
C ARG A 492 28.72 -16.54 -34.70
N ARG A 493 29.67 -17.27 -34.11
CA ARG A 493 30.95 -16.72 -33.64
C ARG A 493 31.79 -16.17 -34.79
N LEU A 494 31.86 -16.87 -35.92
CA LEU A 494 32.55 -16.40 -37.14
C LEU A 494 31.92 -15.13 -37.71
N LYS A 495 30.58 -15.03 -37.71
CA LYS A 495 29.85 -13.85 -38.21
C LYS A 495 29.98 -12.63 -37.30
N ILE A 496 30.25 -12.85 -36.01
CA ILE A 496 30.58 -11.78 -35.05
C ILE A 496 32.03 -11.31 -35.26
N MET A 497 32.96 -12.23 -35.54
CA MET A 497 34.36 -11.89 -35.84
C MET A 497 34.54 -11.16 -37.19
N LEU A 498 33.78 -11.52 -38.22
CA LEU A 498 33.85 -10.89 -39.56
C LEU A 498 33.21 -9.49 -39.65
N LYS A 499 32.64 -8.96 -38.56
CA LYS A 499 31.97 -7.64 -38.54
C LYS A 499 32.85 -6.50 -38.04
N GLN A 500 34.11 -6.75 -37.70
CA GLN A 500 34.98 -5.76 -37.05
C GLN A 500 36.01 -5.04 -37.94
N GLU A 501 36.02 -5.26 -39.26
CA GLU A 501 36.89 -4.49 -40.16
C GLU A 501 36.09 -4.04 -41.39
N ASP A 502 35.80 -2.73 -41.48
CA ASP A 502 36.09 -1.92 -42.68
C ASP A 502 35.70 -0.45 -42.51
N SER A 503 36.66 0.42 -42.82
CA SER A 503 36.50 1.86 -43.09
C SER A 503 36.35 2.09 -44.61
N PRO A 504 35.90 3.27 -45.09
CA PRO A 504 35.18 3.37 -46.36
C PRO A 504 36.09 3.73 -47.54
N THR A 505 35.90 3.07 -48.69
CA THR A 505 36.24 3.66 -50.00
C THR A 505 35.27 3.25 -51.10
N ASN A 506 35.13 4.19 -52.02
CA ASN A 506 34.12 4.43 -53.05
C ASN A 506 34.58 3.87 -54.41
N THR A 507 33.72 3.19 -55.20
CA THR A 507 33.56 3.37 -56.69
C THR A 507 32.62 2.35 -57.36
N LYS A 508 31.53 2.89 -57.93
CA LYS A 508 30.84 2.69 -59.25
C LYS A 508 30.94 1.39 -60.09
N THR A 509 29.74 0.93 -60.51
CA THR A 509 29.24 0.39 -61.83
C THR A 509 29.89 -0.89 -62.41
N GLU A 510 29.19 -1.88 -62.99
CA GLU A 510 28.15 -1.84 -64.03
C GLU A 510 27.39 -3.21 -64.22
N GLU A 511 26.32 -3.16 -65.03
CA GLU A 511 25.14 -4.03 -65.26
C GLU A 511 25.38 -5.48 -65.80
N SER A 512 24.46 -6.48 -65.76
CA SER A 512 23.13 -6.58 -66.41
C SER A 512 22.49 -8.01 -66.18
N PRO A 513 21.31 -8.42 -66.73
CA PRO A 513 19.95 -8.16 -66.24
C PRO A 513 19.04 -9.42 -66.04
N GLY A 514 17.96 -9.30 -65.26
CA GLY A 514 16.97 -10.39 -65.10
C GLY A 514 15.79 -10.09 -64.15
N SER A 515 15.02 -9.04 -64.45
CA SER A 515 13.87 -8.57 -63.67
C SER A 515 12.64 -9.50 -63.74
N ARG A 516 12.15 -9.93 -62.57
CA ARG A 516 10.70 -10.08 -62.31
C ARG A 516 10.34 -9.36 -61.01
N LYS A 517 9.66 -8.22 -61.18
CA LYS A 517 9.04 -7.38 -60.14
C LYS A 517 8.38 -8.22 -59.02
N ARG A 518 8.85 -8.06 -57.78
CA ARG A 518 7.99 -8.16 -56.59
C ARG A 518 7.94 -6.78 -55.95
N LYS A 519 6.70 -6.29 -55.77
CA LYS A 519 6.33 -5.05 -55.09
C LYS A 519 7.23 -4.82 -53.88
N ALA A 520 7.77 -3.61 -53.79
CA ALA A 520 8.28 -3.06 -52.55
C ALA A 520 7.21 -3.26 -51.46
N ALA A 521 7.56 -4.06 -50.44
CA ALA A 521 6.89 -3.96 -49.17
C ALA A 521 7.28 -2.59 -48.61
N ALA A 522 6.29 -1.74 -48.37
CA ALA A 522 6.45 -0.55 -47.57
C ALA A 522 7.20 -0.90 -46.28
N PRO A 523 8.07 -0.02 -45.76
CA PRO A 523 8.58 -0.19 -44.41
C PRO A 523 7.36 -0.26 -43.51
N LEU A 524 7.18 -1.37 -42.79
CA LEU A 524 6.33 -1.37 -41.62
C LEU A 524 6.91 -0.30 -40.70
N ASP A 525 6.13 0.75 -40.42
CA ASP A 525 6.43 1.73 -39.40
C ASP A 525 6.79 0.98 -38.13
N ALA A 526 8.09 0.91 -37.87
CA ALA A 526 8.59 0.59 -36.56
C ALA A 526 8.25 1.83 -35.74
N ASP A 527 7.25 1.72 -34.85
CA ASP A 527 7.05 2.65 -33.73
C ASP A 527 8.44 3.07 -33.22
N SER A 528 8.82 4.33 -33.47
CA SER A 528 10.00 4.94 -32.91
C SER A 528 9.73 5.24 -31.43
N ASP A 529 9.56 4.20 -30.63
CA ASP A 529 9.72 4.25 -29.17
C ASP A 529 11.24 4.21 -28.87
N GLU A 530 12.03 5.10 -29.48
CA GLU A 530 13.37 5.38 -28.96
C GLU A 530 13.18 6.29 -27.75
N ASP A 531 13.46 5.73 -26.56
CA ASP A 531 13.46 6.51 -25.32
C ASP A 531 14.36 7.75 -25.53
N PRO A 532 13.97 8.93 -25.02
CA PRO A 532 14.80 10.13 -25.12
C PRO A 532 16.23 9.84 -24.66
N PRO A 533 17.26 10.40 -25.32
CA PRO A 533 18.64 10.21 -24.90
C PRO A 533 18.82 10.66 -23.44
N ASP A 534 19.33 9.78 -22.59
CA ASP A 534 19.73 10.13 -21.21
C ASP A 534 21.02 10.94 -21.27
N ASP A 535 20.92 12.25 -21.06
CA ASP A 535 22.09 13.15 -21.09
C ASP A 535 22.99 12.98 -19.86
N ILE A 536 22.45 12.49 -18.73
CA ILE A 536 23.17 12.40 -17.45
C ILE A 536 24.04 11.16 -17.39
N ARG A 537 23.56 10.03 -17.94
CA ARG A 537 24.31 8.76 -18.06
C ARG A 537 24.94 8.35 -16.74
N LEU A 538 24.10 8.01 -15.76
CA LEU A 538 24.54 7.64 -14.42
C LEU A 538 25.47 6.40 -14.40
N PHE A 539 25.42 5.57 -15.43
CA PHE A 539 26.22 4.35 -15.58
C PHE A 539 27.65 4.59 -16.11
N GLU A 540 27.99 5.81 -16.58
CA GLU A 540 29.31 6.18 -17.13
C GLU A 540 30.09 7.09 -16.19
N THR A 541 31.43 7.01 -16.22
CA THR A 541 32.31 7.90 -15.43
C THR A 541 32.00 9.38 -15.65
N GLY A 542 32.09 10.19 -14.59
CA GLY A 542 31.75 11.62 -14.63
C GLY A 542 30.24 11.92 -14.52
N TRP A 543 29.42 10.92 -14.15
CA TRP A 543 27.98 11.09 -13.96
C TRP A 543 27.62 12.15 -12.93
N LYS A 544 28.43 12.30 -11.87
CA LYS A 544 28.18 13.25 -10.79
C LYS A 544 28.22 14.70 -11.29
N ASP A 545 29.22 15.04 -12.08
CA ASP A 545 29.36 16.38 -12.65
C ASP A 545 28.26 16.68 -13.67
N ARG A 546 27.90 15.69 -14.51
CA ARG A 546 26.78 15.83 -15.46
C ARG A 546 25.45 16.02 -14.73
N TYR A 547 25.22 15.29 -13.64
CA TYR A 547 24.01 15.41 -12.83
C TYR A 547 23.87 16.81 -12.22
N TYR A 548 24.90 17.30 -11.52
CA TYR A 548 24.84 18.62 -10.90
C TYR A 548 24.74 19.75 -11.93
N ARG A 549 25.40 19.61 -13.08
CA ARG A 549 25.27 20.57 -14.18
C ARG A 549 23.85 20.57 -14.77
N ALA A 550 23.27 19.40 -15.00
CA ALA A 550 21.95 19.29 -15.63
C ALA A 550 20.79 19.64 -14.69
N LYS A 551 20.87 19.25 -13.40
CA LYS A 551 19.76 19.39 -12.43
C LYS A 551 19.83 20.65 -11.57
N PHE A 552 21.03 21.18 -11.34
CA PHE A 552 21.25 22.34 -10.46
C PHE A 552 21.93 23.52 -11.17
N ASP A 553 22.38 23.35 -12.42
CA ASP A 553 23.20 24.32 -13.16
C ASP A 553 24.52 24.71 -12.47
N VAL A 554 25.13 23.73 -11.78
CA VAL A 554 26.36 23.93 -10.98
C VAL A 554 27.56 23.20 -11.60
N GLY A 555 28.75 23.80 -11.47
CA GLY A 555 30.01 23.24 -11.97
C GLY A 555 30.59 22.09 -11.16
N ALA A 556 31.60 21.43 -11.73
CA ALA A 556 32.31 20.31 -11.09
C ALA A 556 33.14 20.78 -9.88
N ASP A 557 33.57 22.03 -9.92
CA ASP A 557 34.41 22.75 -8.96
C ASP A 557 33.67 23.20 -7.69
N ASP A 558 32.34 23.36 -7.76
CA ASP A 558 31.55 23.84 -6.62
C ASP A 558 31.11 22.69 -5.69
N VAL A 559 32.09 22.11 -5.01
CA VAL A 559 31.88 21.12 -3.94
C VAL A 559 31.13 21.74 -2.77
N SER A 560 31.24 23.06 -2.57
CA SER A 560 30.57 23.78 -1.48
C SER A 560 29.05 23.72 -1.63
N PHE A 561 28.55 23.88 -2.85
CA PHE A 561 27.13 23.74 -3.17
C PHE A 561 26.63 22.31 -2.91
N ARG A 562 27.38 21.28 -3.33
CA ARG A 562 26.99 19.87 -3.11
C ARG A 562 26.81 19.58 -1.61
N ARG A 563 27.75 20.03 -0.79
CA ARG A 563 27.67 19.92 0.67
C ARG A 563 26.51 20.72 1.25
N LYS A 564 26.22 21.91 0.72
CA LYS A 564 25.05 22.71 1.12
C LYS A 564 23.73 21.97 0.86
N VAL A 565 23.60 21.31 -0.29
CA VAL A 565 22.41 20.50 -0.60
C VAL A 565 22.33 19.29 0.36
N ALA A 566 23.45 18.61 0.62
CA ALA A 566 23.52 17.51 1.59
C ALA A 566 23.13 17.95 3.01
N TRP A 567 23.57 19.14 3.46
CA TRP A 567 23.20 19.71 4.76
C TRP A 567 21.70 20.01 4.85
N ALA A 568 21.12 20.65 3.83
CA ALA A 568 19.68 20.88 3.76
C ALA A 568 18.88 19.57 3.74
N TYR A 569 19.43 18.52 3.11
CA TYR A 569 18.80 17.21 3.08
C TYR A 569 18.81 16.53 4.46
N VAL A 570 19.93 16.53 5.18
CA VAL A 570 19.98 15.97 6.55
C VAL A 570 19.19 16.79 7.56
N GLU A 571 19.11 18.11 7.39
CA GLU A 571 18.19 18.94 8.15
C GLU A 571 16.76 18.47 7.95
N GLY A 572 16.37 18.20 6.70
CA GLY A 572 15.07 17.65 6.39
C GLY A 572 14.82 16.27 6.98
N LEU A 573 15.80 15.38 6.97
CA LEU A 573 15.66 14.08 7.62
C LEU A 573 15.42 14.22 9.13
N CYS A 574 16.08 15.18 9.78
CA CYS A 574 15.83 15.48 11.19
C CYS A 574 14.46 16.08 11.42
N TRP A 575 14.02 16.98 10.53
CA TRP A 575 12.69 17.56 10.57
C TRP A 575 11.62 16.46 10.44
N VAL A 576 11.75 15.55 9.48
CA VAL A 576 10.82 14.42 9.28
C VAL A 576 10.79 13.51 10.49
N LEU A 577 11.95 13.10 11.01
CA LEU A 577 11.98 12.24 12.19
C LEU A 577 11.32 12.91 13.41
N LYS A 578 11.60 14.21 13.64
CA LYS A 578 10.93 14.97 14.69
C LYS A 578 9.43 15.09 14.46
N TYR A 579 8.99 15.28 13.21
CA TYR A 579 7.56 15.38 12.88
C TYR A 579 6.79 14.11 13.29
N TYR A 580 7.39 12.93 13.11
CA TYR A 580 6.79 11.63 13.45
C TYR A 580 6.82 11.37 14.96
N TYR A 581 7.94 11.69 15.63
CA TYR A 581 8.17 11.29 17.03
C TYR A 581 7.83 12.35 18.07
N GLN A 582 7.89 13.63 17.72
CA GLN A 582 7.72 14.76 18.65
C GLN A 582 6.61 15.74 18.21
N GLY A 583 6.22 15.70 16.93
CA GLY A 583 5.29 16.65 16.32
C GLY A 583 6.03 17.70 15.48
N CYS A 584 5.29 18.61 14.85
CA CYS A 584 5.88 19.58 13.93
C CYS A 584 6.79 20.57 14.67
N VAL A 585 8.09 20.54 14.36
CA VAL A 585 9.10 21.41 14.99
C VAL A 585 9.36 22.70 14.22
N SER A 586 8.96 22.75 12.95
CA SER A 586 8.99 23.98 12.17
C SER A 586 7.91 23.94 11.09
N TRP A 587 6.97 24.89 11.13
CA TRP A 587 5.94 25.07 10.12
C TRP A 587 6.48 25.75 8.87
N ASP A 588 7.56 26.54 8.99
CA ASP A 588 8.15 27.33 7.90
C ASP A 588 9.21 26.52 7.11
N TRP A 589 9.84 25.51 7.73
CA TRP A 589 10.94 24.76 7.11
C TRP A 589 10.48 23.98 5.87
N TYR A 590 11.33 23.98 4.84
CA TYR A 590 11.18 23.15 3.64
C TYR A 590 12.54 22.86 3.00
N PHE A 591 12.61 21.79 2.20
CA PHE A 591 13.79 21.49 1.38
C PHE A 591 13.78 22.34 0.09
N PRO A 592 14.75 23.26 -0.11
CA PRO A 592 14.68 24.28 -1.16
C PRO A 592 15.27 23.84 -2.51
N TYR A 593 15.21 22.56 -2.83
CA TYR A 593 15.70 22.02 -4.10
C TYR A 593 14.73 20.96 -4.65
N HIS A 594 14.65 20.84 -5.97
CA HIS A 594 13.78 19.84 -6.62
C HIS A 594 14.39 18.43 -6.63
N TYR A 595 15.70 18.31 -6.41
CA TYR A 595 16.45 17.06 -6.52
C TYR A 595 17.31 16.80 -5.28
N ALA A 596 17.57 15.53 -5.02
CA ALA A 596 18.40 15.08 -3.92
C ALA A 596 19.90 15.10 -4.29
N PRO A 597 20.81 15.25 -3.32
CA PRO A 597 22.23 15.02 -3.53
C PRO A 597 22.54 13.52 -3.63
N PHE A 598 23.80 13.17 -3.95
CA PHE A 598 24.26 11.78 -3.87
C PHE A 598 24.75 11.43 -2.47
N ALA A 599 24.73 10.14 -2.10
CA ALA A 599 25.16 9.70 -0.77
C ALA A 599 26.64 10.05 -0.50
N SER A 600 27.47 10.02 -1.55
CA SER A 600 28.87 10.45 -1.50
C SER A 600 29.08 11.95 -1.20
N ASP A 601 28.04 12.80 -1.21
CA ASP A 601 28.12 14.23 -0.85
C ASP A 601 27.89 14.51 0.64
N PHE A 602 27.57 13.49 1.44
CA PHE A 602 27.27 13.62 2.88
C PHE A 602 28.55 13.57 3.74
N ASP A 603 29.72 13.83 3.17
CA ASP A 603 31.05 13.67 3.80
C ASP A 603 31.35 14.61 4.98
N THR A 604 30.47 15.57 5.25
CA THR A 604 30.68 16.62 6.26
C THR A 604 29.44 16.88 7.11
N VAL A 605 28.44 15.99 7.06
CA VAL A 605 27.17 16.19 7.78
C VAL A 605 27.32 16.10 9.30
N SER A 606 28.35 15.40 9.80
CA SER A 606 28.75 15.44 11.23
C SER A 606 28.96 16.85 11.79
N LYS A 607 29.38 17.79 10.94
CA LYS A 607 29.66 19.18 11.33
C LYS A 607 28.41 20.05 11.34
N PHE A 608 27.34 19.60 10.69
CA PHE A 608 26.09 20.32 10.61
C PHE A 608 25.25 20.07 11.87
N LYS A 609 24.66 21.14 12.41
CA LYS A 609 23.74 21.07 13.55
C LYS A 609 22.40 21.67 13.11
N PRO A 610 21.35 20.84 12.97
CA PRO A 610 20.00 21.33 12.71
C PRO A 610 19.55 22.26 13.83
N ASP A 611 18.90 23.37 13.48
CA ASP A 611 18.34 24.31 14.43
C ASP A 611 16.88 24.63 14.08
N PHE A 612 15.97 24.10 14.89
CA PHE A 612 14.53 24.36 14.81
C PHE A 612 14.03 25.17 16.02
N SER A 613 14.92 25.92 16.68
CA SER A 613 14.55 26.71 17.87
C SER A 613 13.67 27.92 17.57
N ARG A 614 13.62 28.37 16.30
CA ARG A 614 12.75 29.48 15.88
C ARG A 614 11.29 29.05 16.04
N PRO A 615 10.48 29.80 16.82
CA PRO A 615 9.05 29.55 16.89
C PRO A 615 8.42 29.87 15.54
N THR A 616 7.59 28.95 15.05
CA THR A 616 6.90 29.03 13.77
C THR A 616 5.42 28.74 13.97
N LYS A 617 4.57 29.19 13.05
CA LYS A 617 3.12 29.00 13.13
C LYS A 617 2.61 28.45 11.79
N PRO A 618 1.53 27.66 11.80
CA PRO A 618 0.86 27.29 10.57
C PRO A 618 0.38 28.54 9.84
N PHE A 619 0.37 28.49 8.51
CA PHE A 619 -0.31 29.48 7.69
C PHE A 619 -1.81 29.55 8.05
N LYS A 620 -2.47 30.66 7.74
CA LYS A 620 -3.93 30.68 7.73
C LYS A 620 -4.46 29.85 6.54
N PRO A 621 -5.67 29.27 6.61
CA PRO A 621 -6.21 28.43 5.54
C PRO A 621 -6.17 29.08 4.15
N LEU A 622 -6.57 30.35 4.00
CA LEU A 622 -6.54 31.03 2.69
C LEU A 622 -5.11 31.33 2.21
N GLN A 623 -4.17 31.57 3.13
CA GLN A 623 -2.75 31.76 2.79
C GLN A 623 -2.15 30.46 2.23
N GLN A 624 -2.52 29.31 2.82
CA GLN A 624 -2.17 28.01 2.25
C GLN A 624 -2.77 27.83 0.86
N LEU A 625 -4.05 28.15 0.65
CA LEU A 625 -4.68 28.04 -0.68
C LEU A 625 -3.91 28.81 -1.74
N MET A 626 -3.54 30.06 -1.47
CA MET A 626 -2.72 30.87 -2.38
C MET A 626 -1.34 30.24 -2.64
N SER A 627 -0.79 29.50 -1.67
CA SER A 627 0.50 28.84 -1.81
C SER A 627 0.46 27.53 -2.59
N VAL A 628 -0.68 26.83 -2.61
CA VAL A 628 -0.78 25.47 -3.18
C VAL A 628 -1.60 25.38 -4.47
N PHE A 629 -2.52 26.32 -4.71
CA PHE A 629 -3.39 26.25 -5.89
C PHE A 629 -2.74 26.81 -7.16
N PRO A 630 -3.00 26.17 -8.32
CA PRO A 630 -2.82 26.81 -9.62
C PRO A 630 -3.95 27.82 -9.89
N ALA A 631 -3.70 28.77 -10.80
CA ALA A 631 -4.69 29.77 -11.20
C ALA A 631 -6.01 29.17 -11.76
N ALA A 632 -5.95 27.92 -12.25
CA ALA A 632 -7.13 27.18 -12.73
C ALA A 632 -8.15 26.84 -11.63
N SER A 633 -7.74 26.86 -10.34
CA SER A 633 -8.60 26.58 -9.18
C SER A 633 -8.94 27.84 -8.36
N LYS A 634 -8.84 29.03 -8.98
CA LYS A 634 -9.09 30.32 -8.32
C LYS A 634 -10.50 30.46 -7.75
N GLN A 635 -11.50 29.75 -8.28
CA GLN A 635 -12.90 29.84 -7.86
C GLN A 635 -13.14 29.52 -6.37
N HIS A 636 -12.21 28.84 -5.70
CA HIS A 636 -12.29 28.51 -4.27
C HIS A 636 -11.75 29.60 -3.34
N LEU A 637 -11.20 30.67 -3.90
CA LEU A 637 -10.62 31.80 -3.17
C LEU A 637 -11.54 33.04 -3.21
N PRO A 638 -11.38 33.97 -2.25
CA PRO A 638 -12.06 35.27 -2.29
C PRO A 638 -11.84 36.01 -3.60
N ILE A 639 -12.88 36.67 -4.13
CA ILE A 639 -12.87 37.31 -5.47
C ILE A 639 -11.68 38.26 -5.65
N HIS A 640 -11.32 39.03 -4.61
CA HIS A 640 -10.20 39.96 -4.66
C HIS A 640 -8.83 39.26 -4.65
N TRP A 641 -8.72 38.10 -4.01
CA TRP A 641 -7.50 37.29 -3.97
C TRP A 641 -7.28 36.56 -5.29
N GLN A 642 -8.37 36.18 -5.99
CA GLN A 642 -8.29 35.56 -7.32
C GLN A 642 -7.51 36.42 -8.32
N LYS A 643 -7.66 37.75 -8.24
CA LYS A 643 -6.96 38.71 -9.10
C LYS A 643 -5.44 38.59 -8.96
N LEU A 644 -4.94 38.32 -7.76
CA LEU A 644 -3.50 38.14 -7.52
C LEU A 644 -2.92 36.93 -8.27
N MET A 645 -3.75 35.95 -8.67
CA MET A 645 -3.33 34.78 -9.44
C MET A 645 -3.41 34.98 -10.96
N THR A 646 -4.10 36.02 -11.44
CA THR A 646 -4.42 36.18 -12.86
C THR A 646 -4.01 37.50 -13.47
N ASP A 647 -3.93 38.56 -12.68
CA ASP A 647 -3.58 39.89 -13.17
C ASP A 647 -2.07 39.94 -13.46
N GLU A 648 -1.69 40.40 -14.65
CA GLU A 648 -0.29 40.49 -15.08
C GLU A 648 0.54 41.44 -14.20
N ASP A 649 -0.12 42.44 -13.61
CA ASP A 649 0.50 43.42 -12.69
C ASP A 649 0.61 42.91 -11.25
N SER A 650 0.16 41.68 -10.96
CA SER A 650 0.23 41.11 -9.61
C SER A 650 1.70 40.91 -9.17
N PRO A 651 2.07 41.31 -7.93
CA PRO A 651 3.44 41.18 -7.42
C PRO A 651 3.89 39.72 -7.20
N ILE A 652 2.96 38.76 -7.37
CA ILE A 652 3.17 37.33 -7.17
C ILE A 652 2.71 36.49 -8.38
N ILE A 653 2.49 37.11 -9.55
CA ILE A 653 2.03 36.39 -10.75
C ILE A 653 3.00 35.31 -11.21
N ASP A 654 4.31 35.48 -10.95
CA ASP A 654 5.37 34.52 -11.25
C ASP A 654 5.20 33.18 -10.52
N LEU A 655 4.42 33.14 -9.44
CA LEU A 655 4.09 31.92 -8.71
C LEU A 655 3.07 31.03 -9.45
N TYR A 656 2.36 31.55 -10.45
CA TYR A 656 1.26 30.89 -11.13
C TYR A 656 1.52 30.74 -12.64
N PRO A 657 2.57 30.02 -13.05
CA PRO A 657 2.87 29.83 -14.46
C PRO A 657 1.72 29.08 -15.17
N ILE A 658 1.38 29.53 -16.39
CA ILE A 658 0.36 28.89 -17.24
C ILE A 658 0.80 27.48 -17.65
N ASP A 659 2.11 27.32 -17.93
CA ASP A 659 2.71 26.03 -18.24
C ASP A 659 4.06 25.87 -17.50
N PHE A 660 4.40 24.63 -17.15
CA PHE A 660 5.61 24.28 -16.43
C PHE A 660 6.19 22.96 -16.95
N ARG A 661 7.52 22.83 -16.81
CA ARG A 661 8.25 21.63 -17.25
C ARG A 661 8.12 20.51 -16.22
N ILE A 662 7.93 19.30 -16.72
CA ILE A 662 8.00 18.06 -15.94
C ILE A 662 9.26 17.33 -16.40
N ASP A 663 10.24 17.21 -15.51
CA ASP A 663 11.44 16.43 -15.76
C ASP A 663 11.21 14.97 -15.38
N LEU A 664 11.27 14.07 -16.37
CA LEU A 664 11.07 12.64 -16.14
C LEU A 664 12.14 12.02 -15.22
N ASN A 665 13.35 12.60 -15.15
CA ASN A 665 14.43 12.15 -14.28
C ASN A 665 14.68 10.62 -14.33
N GLY A 666 14.73 10.05 -15.54
CA GLY A 666 14.92 8.61 -15.77
C GLY A 666 13.68 7.74 -15.52
N LYS A 667 12.54 8.34 -15.14
CA LYS A 667 11.27 7.62 -14.99
C LYS A 667 10.52 7.54 -16.32
N LYS A 668 9.66 6.53 -16.43
CA LYS A 668 8.97 6.21 -17.69
C LYS A 668 7.76 7.12 -17.95
N TYR A 669 7.11 7.60 -16.90
CA TYR A 669 5.83 8.30 -17.00
C TYR A 669 5.90 9.69 -16.37
N ALA A 670 5.19 10.66 -16.96
CA ALA A 670 5.18 12.06 -16.50
C ALA A 670 4.73 12.23 -15.05
N TRP A 671 3.78 11.40 -14.56
CA TRP A 671 3.33 11.42 -13.18
C TRP A 671 4.42 11.02 -12.16
N GLN A 672 5.46 10.32 -12.61
CA GLN A 672 6.66 9.98 -11.82
C GLN A 672 7.75 11.07 -11.88
N GLY A 673 7.60 12.02 -12.80
CA GLY A 673 8.54 13.11 -13.01
C GLY A 673 8.42 14.22 -11.97
N VAL A 674 9.43 15.10 -11.98
CA VAL A 674 9.54 16.25 -11.07
C VAL A 674 8.94 17.47 -11.76
N ALA A 675 7.89 18.05 -11.16
CA ALA A 675 7.32 19.32 -11.62
C ALA A 675 8.22 20.49 -11.19
N LEU A 676 8.80 21.19 -12.17
CA LEU A 676 9.69 22.31 -11.94
C LEU A 676 8.89 23.61 -11.75
N LEU A 677 8.38 23.78 -10.53
CA LEU A 677 7.68 25.00 -10.10
C LEU A 677 8.61 25.90 -9.28
N PRO A 678 8.48 27.24 -9.39
CA PRO A 678 9.22 28.16 -8.53
C PRO A 678 8.73 28.02 -7.09
N PHE A 679 9.61 27.93 -6.10
CA PHE A 679 9.20 27.91 -4.69
C PHE A 679 8.52 29.24 -4.29
N VAL A 680 7.47 29.20 -3.46
CA VAL A 680 6.84 30.46 -2.98
C VAL A 680 7.74 31.11 -1.94
N ASP A 681 8.04 32.38 -2.15
CA ASP A 681 8.58 33.30 -1.15
C ASP A 681 7.44 33.73 -0.20
N GLU A 682 7.53 33.27 1.05
CA GLU A 682 6.51 33.48 2.08
C GLU A 682 6.30 34.97 2.37
N ASP A 683 7.38 35.71 2.64
CA ASP A 683 7.30 37.11 3.00
C ASP A 683 6.69 37.94 1.85
N ARG A 684 7.03 37.60 0.61
CA ARG A 684 6.46 38.25 -0.58
C ARG A 684 4.97 37.92 -0.76
N LEU A 685 4.58 36.67 -0.52
CA LEU A 685 3.17 36.26 -0.58
C LEU A 685 2.36 37.00 0.49
N LEU A 686 2.79 36.96 1.76
CA LEU A 686 2.04 37.55 2.86
C LEU A 686 1.84 39.07 2.67
N ARG A 687 2.88 39.80 2.25
CA ARG A 687 2.77 41.23 1.92
C ARG A 687 1.75 41.52 0.81
N ALA A 688 1.65 40.65 -0.20
CA ALA A 688 0.65 40.82 -1.26
C ALA A 688 -0.78 40.60 -0.71
N LEU A 689 -0.96 39.60 0.17
CA LEU A 689 -2.25 39.28 0.76
C LEU A 689 -2.75 40.34 1.75
N GLU A 690 -1.85 40.98 2.50
CA GLU A 690 -2.19 42.08 3.42
C GLU A 690 -2.95 43.21 2.71
N THR A 691 -2.62 43.50 1.45
CA THR A 691 -3.29 44.57 0.67
C THR A 691 -4.77 44.30 0.37
N VAL A 692 -5.19 43.04 0.46
CA VAL A 692 -6.55 42.58 0.13
C VAL A 692 -7.23 41.86 1.31
N GLU A 693 -6.59 41.76 2.48
CA GLU A 693 -7.15 41.07 3.66
C GLU A 693 -8.39 41.78 4.22
N ASP A 694 -8.45 43.10 4.11
CA ASP A 694 -9.61 43.89 4.54
C ASP A 694 -10.85 43.68 3.65
N THR A 695 -10.68 43.11 2.45
CA THR A 695 -11.78 42.85 1.51
C THR A 695 -12.58 41.57 1.80
N LEU A 696 -12.13 40.76 2.75
CA LEU A 696 -12.77 39.49 3.10
C LEU A 696 -14.16 39.69 3.71
N THR A 697 -15.13 38.88 3.30
CA THR A 697 -16.44 38.80 3.96
C THR A 697 -16.33 38.16 5.34
N ASP A 698 -17.36 38.28 6.18
CA ASP A 698 -17.35 37.65 7.51
C ASP A 698 -17.27 36.11 7.42
N GLU A 699 -17.92 35.50 6.42
CA GLU A 699 -17.82 34.07 6.13
C GLU A 699 -16.39 33.68 5.74
N GLU A 700 -15.74 34.47 4.88
CA GLU A 700 -14.35 34.29 4.47
C GLU A 700 -13.36 34.47 5.62
N ARG A 701 -13.63 35.39 6.56
CA ARG A 701 -12.82 35.54 7.78
C ARG A 701 -13.00 34.35 8.71
N ALA A 702 -14.23 33.87 8.90
CA ALA A 702 -14.51 32.71 9.75
C ALA A 702 -13.76 31.46 9.27
N ARG A 703 -13.83 31.14 7.98
CA ARG A 703 -13.12 30.00 7.38
C ARG A 703 -11.59 30.20 7.28
N ASN A 704 -11.09 31.43 7.39
CA ASN A 704 -9.66 31.73 7.47
C ASN A 704 -9.10 31.72 8.91
N THR A 705 -9.90 31.32 9.90
CA THR A 705 -9.50 31.25 11.30
C THR A 705 -9.14 29.81 11.71
N THR A 706 -8.18 29.67 12.63
CA THR A 706 -7.84 28.39 13.26
C THR A 706 -8.99 27.93 14.16
N GLY A 707 -9.47 26.71 13.95
CA GLY A 707 -10.62 26.14 14.68
C GLY A 707 -10.20 25.12 15.74
N PRO A 708 -11.05 24.89 16.75
CA PRO A 708 -10.80 23.87 17.77
C PRO A 708 -11.19 22.46 17.29
N ASN A 709 -10.62 21.44 17.93
CA ASN A 709 -11.19 20.09 17.87
C ASN A 709 -12.49 20.04 18.69
N ARG A 710 -13.38 19.12 18.36
CA ARG A 710 -14.65 18.92 19.08
C ARG A 710 -14.81 17.47 19.50
N ILE A 711 -15.34 17.27 20.71
CA ILE A 711 -15.66 15.96 21.23
C ILE A 711 -17.17 15.85 21.49
N PHE A 712 -17.73 14.69 21.16
CA PHE A 712 -19.15 14.37 21.22
C PHE A 712 -19.36 13.11 22.04
N ILE A 713 -20.39 13.12 22.88
CA ILE A 713 -20.83 11.94 23.64
C ILE A 713 -22.36 11.89 23.71
N GLY A 714 -22.91 10.69 23.84
CA GLY A 714 -24.36 10.48 23.98
C GLY A 714 -24.85 10.54 25.43
N ARG A 715 -26.16 10.68 25.64
CA ARG A 715 -26.82 10.67 26.97
C ARG A 715 -26.50 9.44 27.83
N ASN A 716 -26.13 8.33 27.22
CA ASN A 716 -25.80 7.09 27.93
C ASN A 716 -24.31 6.98 28.29
N HIS A 717 -23.50 7.96 27.91
CA HIS A 717 -22.07 7.99 28.20
C HIS A 717 -21.84 8.38 29.67
N PRO A 718 -20.89 7.73 30.39
CA PRO A 718 -20.62 8.05 31.80
C PRO A 718 -20.25 9.52 32.06
N ALA A 719 -19.60 10.17 31.09
CA ALA A 719 -19.19 11.57 31.18
C ALA A 719 -20.29 12.59 30.79
N PHE A 720 -21.51 12.16 30.46
CA PHE A 720 -22.54 13.06 29.92
C PHE A 720 -22.91 14.22 30.87
N ASP A 721 -23.18 13.89 32.14
CA ASP A 721 -23.54 14.89 33.15
C ASP A 721 -22.41 15.90 33.37
N PHE A 722 -21.16 15.43 33.38
CA PHE A 722 -19.97 16.28 33.49
C PHE A 722 -19.86 17.27 32.31
N PHE A 723 -20.14 16.83 31.08
CA PHE A 723 -20.13 17.73 29.92
C PHE A 723 -21.30 18.72 29.95
N GLN A 724 -22.45 18.29 30.48
CA GLN A 724 -23.64 19.14 30.59
C GLN A 724 -23.43 20.29 31.59
N GLU A 725 -22.72 20.05 32.68
CA GLU A 725 -22.40 21.07 33.70
C GLU A 725 -21.60 22.26 33.14
N LEU A 726 -20.80 22.05 32.08
CA LEU A 726 -20.04 23.13 31.42
C LEU A 726 -20.95 24.23 30.86
N TYR A 727 -22.14 23.87 30.41
CA TYR A 727 -23.13 24.81 29.85
C TYR A 727 -24.02 25.45 30.93
N ALA A 728 -24.01 24.94 32.17
CA ALA A 728 -24.83 25.46 33.27
C ALA A 728 -24.18 26.66 33.99
N ASN A 729 -22.85 26.77 33.95
CA ASN A 729 -22.07 27.74 34.74
C ASN A 729 -21.53 28.94 33.93
N THR A 730 -22.12 29.25 32.78
CA THR A 730 -21.63 30.25 31.82
C THR A 730 -21.82 31.71 32.29
N SER A 731 -21.15 32.07 33.39
CA SER A 731 -21.05 33.43 33.94
C SER A 731 -20.03 34.27 33.13
N GLY A 732 -20.14 34.25 31.79
CA GLY A 732 -19.38 35.12 30.89
C GLY A 732 -17.89 34.80 30.68
N THR A 733 -17.35 33.72 31.24
CA THR A 733 -15.98 33.25 30.94
C THR A 733 -15.98 31.76 30.63
N THR A 734 -15.69 31.38 29.38
CA THR A 734 -15.50 29.99 28.94
C THR A 734 -14.19 29.42 29.49
N ASN A 735 -14.17 29.09 30.78
CA ASN A 735 -13.01 28.46 31.40
C ASN A 735 -12.90 27.01 30.94
N SER A 736 -11.70 26.63 30.50
CA SER A 736 -11.36 25.26 30.12
C SER A 736 -11.15 24.39 31.36
N VAL A 737 -11.68 23.16 31.34
CA VAL A 737 -11.66 22.21 32.46
C VAL A 737 -10.98 20.92 32.01
N ASP A 738 -10.16 20.33 32.87
CA ASP A 738 -9.54 19.02 32.61
C ASP A 738 -10.59 17.90 32.67
N ILE A 739 -10.56 17.00 31.68
CA ILE A 739 -11.40 15.80 31.66
C ILE A 739 -10.97 14.87 32.80
N ASP A 740 -11.94 14.34 33.55
CA ASP A 740 -11.69 13.22 34.46
C ASP A 740 -11.61 11.90 33.66
N PRO A 741 -10.41 11.30 33.53
CA PRO A 741 -10.21 10.10 32.72
C PRO A 741 -10.98 8.88 33.22
N ALA A 742 -11.50 8.90 34.45
CA ALA A 742 -12.32 7.82 34.99
C ALA A 742 -13.64 7.64 34.21
N PHE A 743 -14.16 8.71 33.59
CA PHE A 743 -15.42 8.69 32.83
C PHE A 743 -15.23 8.56 31.33
N THR A 744 -13.99 8.66 30.83
CA THR A 744 -13.67 8.70 29.38
C THR A 744 -12.68 7.60 28.98
N TYR A 745 -12.75 6.45 29.65
CA TYR A 745 -11.92 5.28 29.37
C TYR A 745 -10.40 5.55 29.31
N GLY A 746 -9.91 6.55 30.04
CA GLY A 746 -8.50 6.97 30.05
C GLY A 746 -8.15 8.11 29.09
N VAL A 747 -9.09 8.61 28.28
CA VAL A 747 -8.88 9.80 27.45
C VAL A 747 -8.77 11.03 28.34
N THR A 748 -7.67 11.76 28.18
CA THR A 748 -7.37 12.99 28.90
C THR A 748 -7.35 14.19 27.96
N GLY A 749 -7.40 15.38 28.52
CA GLY A 749 -7.40 16.63 27.77
C GLY A 749 -8.22 17.68 28.50
N ARG A 750 -8.48 18.77 27.81
CA ARG A 750 -9.25 19.90 28.31
C ARG A 750 -10.48 20.13 27.46
N ILE A 751 -11.57 20.53 28.10
CA ILE A 751 -12.85 20.81 27.44
C ILE A 751 -13.44 22.14 27.90
N CYS A 752 -14.21 22.78 27.01
CA CYS A 752 -15.04 23.93 27.34
C CYS A 752 -16.31 23.96 26.48
N ALA A 753 -17.30 24.74 26.92
CA ALA A 753 -18.53 24.95 26.18
C ALA A 753 -18.23 25.50 24.76
N ASP A 754 -18.94 24.99 23.76
CA ASP A 754 -18.88 25.45 22.38
C ASP A 754 -20.15 26.26 22.06
N ASP A 755 -19.98 27.53 21.72
CA ASP A 755 -21.10 28.43 21.39
C ASP A 755 -21.86 28.00 20.12
N THR A 756 -21.25 27.14 19.29
CA THR A 756 -21.86 26.58 18.08
C THR A 756 -22.59 25.26 18.34
N ALA A 757 -22.61 24.75 19.58
CA ALA A 757 -23.24 23.47 19.92
C ALA A 757 -24.77 23.53 19.86
N ILE A 758 -25.36 22.50 19.23
CA ILE A 758 -26.80 22.24 19.36
C ILE A 758 -27.04 21.52 20.68
N ALA A 759 -27.87 22.10 21.54
CA ALA A 759 -28.11 21.55 22.87
C ALA A 759 -28.82 20.19 22.81
N PRO A 760 -28.54 19.26 23.76
CA PRO A 760 -29.30 18.03 23.87
C PRO A 760 -30.80 18.32 24.02
N GLY A 761 -31.63 17.62 23.24
CA GLY A 761 -33.08 17.76 23.25
C GLY A 761 -33.65 18.70 22.20
N GLN A 762 -32.82 19.52 21.54
CA GLN A 762 -33.23 20.36 20.42
C GLN A 762 -33.24 19.57 19.11
N ALA A 763 -34.01 20.02 18.13
CA ALA A 763 -33.96 19.48 16.78
C ALA A 763 -32.68 19.95 16.07
N PHE A 764 -32.10 19.09 15.23
CA PHE A 764 -30.96 19.42 14.38
C PHE A 764 -31.38 19.15 12.92
N PRO A 765 -31.67 20.20 12.11
CA PRO A 765 -31.97 20.03 10.70
C PRO A 765 -30.76 19.53 9.91
N SER A 766 -30.95 18.60 8.98
CA SER A 766 -29.87 18.09 8.16
C SER A 766 -29.34 19.19 7.24
N PRO A 767 -28.01 19.44 7.20
CA PRO A 767 -27.40 20.32 6.20
C PRO A 767 -27.22 19.65 4.84
N VAL A 768 -27.61 18.37 4.70
CA VAL A 768 -27.45 17.55 3.49
C VAL A 768 -28.83 17.21 2.92
N ASP A 769 -29.13 17.66 1.70
CA ASP A 769 -30.39 17.37 1.01
C ASP A 769 -30.35 15.99 0.33
N ASP A 770 -30.34 14.93 1.15
CA ASP A 770 -30.43 13.55 0.68
C ASP A 770 -31.43 12.75 1.53
N LYS A 771 -32.11 11.80 0.90
CA LYS A 771 -33.13 10.96 1.56
C LYS A 771 -32.56 10.10 2.70
N SER A 772 -31.26 9.78 2.65
CA SER A 772 -30.56 9.05 3.71
C SER A 772 -30.20 9.92 4.92
N CYS A 773 -30.38 11.23 4.82
CA CYS A 773 -30.00 12.23 5.83
C CYS A 773 -31.21 13.05 6.30
N PRO A 774 -32.21 12.44 6.98
CA PRO A 774 -33.40 13.17 7.44
C PRO A 774 -33.13 14.01 8.68
N ASP A 775 -33.80 15.16 8.83
CA ASP A 775 -33.71 16.00 10.05
C ASP A 775 -33.79 15.18 11.35
N LEU A 776 -32.91 15.50 12.31
CA LEU A 776 -32.89 14.86 13.62
C LEU A 776 -33.87 15.59 14.56
N PRO A 777 -35.03 15.00 14.92
CA PRO A 777 -36.07 15.72 15.64
C PRO A 777 -35.67 16.05 17.09
N VAL A 778 -34.85 15.20 17.70
CA VAL A 778 -34.39 15.34 19.09
C VAL A 778 -32.94 14.89 19.16
N ASN A 779 -32.02 15.84 19.37
CA ASN A 779 -30.60 15.57 19.56
C ASN A 779 -30.34 14.85 20.90
N GLY A 780 -29.70 13.69 20.83
CA GLY A 780 -29.26 12.87 21.98
C GLY A 780 -27.79 13.05 22.37
N ALA A 781 -27.03 13.86 21.63
CA ALA A 781 -25.61 14.07 21.85
C ALA A 781 -25.30 15.46 22.42
N ILE A 782 -24.23 15.55 23.21
CA ILE A 782 -23.63 16.81 23.64
C ILE A 782 -22.28 16.99 22.94
N MET A 783 -22.01 18.21 22.49
CA MET A 783 -20.76 18.62 21.82
C MET A 783 -20.05 19.63 22.69
N VAL A 784 -18.73 19.53 22.83
CA VAL A 784 -17.88 20.53 23.50
C VAL A 784 -16.57 20.72 22.72
N VAL A 785 -15.89 21.84 22.94
CA VAL A 785 -14.53 22.05 22.44
C VAL A 785 -13.59 21.09 23.17
N TYR A 786 -12.65 20.48 22.44
CA TYR A 786 -11.63 19.59 22.96
C TYR A 786 -10.22 20.10 22.64
N GLU A 787 -9.34 20.02 23.63
CA GLU A 787 -7.91 20.23 23.47
C GLU A 787 -7.15 19.02 24.03
N ASP A 788 -6.16 18.54 23.29
CA ASP A 788 -5.26 17.50 23.76
C ASP A 788 -4.54 17.91 25.06
N PRO A 789 -4.08 16.95 25.88
CA PRO A 789 -3.32 17.26 27.08
C PRO A 789 -2.05 18.04 26.71
N GLN A 790 -1.79 19.08 27.50
CA GLN A 790 -0.68 20.01 27.28
C GLN A 790 0.53 19.60 28.11
N TYR A 791 1.71 19.70 27.50
CA TYR A 791 2.99 19.38 28.13
C TYR A 791 3.89 20.63 28.11
N PRO A 792 4.84 20.75 29.05
CA PRO A 792 5.79 21.86 29.06
C PRO A 792 6.57 21.97 27.74
N GLU A 793 6.97 23.19 27.39
CA GLU A 793 7.83 23.41 26.23
C GLU A 793 9.13 22.61 26.36
N GLY A 794 9.54 21.96 25.27
CA GLY A 794 10.70 21.07 25.25
C GLY A 794 10.48 19.69 25.90
N PHE A 795 9.25 19.33 26.27
CA PHE A 795 8.92 17.96 26.69
C PHE A 795 9.24 16.97 25.57
N ILE A 796 10.01 15.94 25.90
CA ILE A 796 10.38 14.86 24.97
C ILE A 796 9.43 13.70 25.19
N PHE A 797 8.67 13.37 24.15
CA PHE A 797 7.84 12.18 24.10
C PHE A 797 8.72 10.94 23.94
N PRO A 798 8.77 10.02 24.92
CA PRO A 798 9.70 8.90 24.87
C PRO A 798 9.30 7.86 23.83
N ALA A 799 10.24 7.39 23.02
CA ALA A 799 10.06 6.34 22.01
C ALA A 799 10.31 4.94 22.62
N LYS A 800 9.35 4.43 23.40
CA LYS A 800 9.49 3.15 24.11
C LYS A 800 8.17 2.43 24.33
N ARG A 801 8.22 1.11 24.48
CA ARG A 801 7.06 0.34 24.95
C ARG A 801 6.62 0.82 26.35
N LEU A 802 5.31 0.99 26.54
CA LEU A 802 4.76 1.27 27.87
C LEU A 802 4.93 0.05 28.79
N GLU A 803 5.17 0.31 30.08
CA GLU A 803 5.31 -0.74 31.08
C GLU A 803 3.96 -1.47 31.26
N ASN A 804 4.01 -2.79 31.41
CA ASN A 804 2.83 -3.67 31.58
C ASN A 804 1.89 -3.78 30.36
N ALA A 805 2.26 -3.23 29.20
CA ALA A 805 1.52 -3.44 27.96
C ALA A 805 1.40 -4.94 27.62
N LYS A 806 0.18 -5.43 27.44
CA LYS A 806 -0.11 -6.81 27.04
C LYS A 806 0.07 -6.97 25.54
N GLU A 807 1.05 -7.78 25.17
CA GLU A 807 1.29 -8.14 23.77
C GLU A 807 0.31 -9.21 23.31
N ILE A 808 -0.15 -9.09 22.06
CA ILE A 808 -0.90 -10.17 21.42
C ILE A 808 -0.02 -11.43 21.27
N PRO A 809 -0.62 -12.63 21.27
CA PRO A 809 0.11 -13.86 21.01
C PRO A 809 0.87 -13.80 19.68
N ARG A 810 2.15 -14.23 19.72
CA ARG A 810 3.01 -14.21 18.53
C ARG A 810 2.38 -14.99 17.39
N ALA A 811 2.31 -14.36 16.23
CA ALA A 811 1.73 -14.97 15.02
C ALA A 811 2.76 -15.82 14.27
N LEU A 812 4.05 -15.47 14.35
CA LEU A 812 5.09 -16.19 13.65
C LEU A 812 5.52 -17.44 14.43
N ARG A 813 5.43 -18.61 13.78
CA ARG A 813 5.95 -19.87 14.33
C ARG A 813 7.46 -19.79 14.54
N ASP A 814 7.95 -20.46 15.58
CA ASP A 814 9.37 -20.56 15.85
C ASP A 814 10.04 -21.57 14.91
N TYR A 815 11.20 -21.23 14.34
CA TYR A 815 11.93 -22.12 13.44
C TYR A 815 12.45 -23.38 14.15
N SER A 816 12.54 -23.33 15.49
CA SER A 816 12.98 -24.42 16.34
C SER A 816 11.93 -25.53 16.53
N ASP A 817 10.66 -25.28 16.16
CA ASP A 817 9.55 -26.19 16.40
C ASP A 817 9.46 -27.30 15.34
N ARG A 818 10.48 -28.18 15.34
CA ARG A 818 10.59 -29.39 14.50
C ARG A 818 9.62 -30.52 14.90
N ARG A 819 8.61 -30.26 15.74
CA ARG A 819 7.71 -31.29 16.27
C ARG A 819 6.69 -31.85 15.27
N SER A 820 6.61 -31.29 14.07
CA SER A 820 5.87 -31.90 12.97
C SER A 820 6.76 -31.89 11.73
N GLY A 821 7.11 -33.07 11.23
CA GLY A 821 8.01 -33.28 10.08
C GLY A 821 7.46 -32.81 8.73
N SER A 822 6.82 -31.65 8.68
CA SER A 822 6.49 -30.95 7.44
C SER A 822 7.46 -29.79 7.26
N ASP A 823 8.18 -29.75 6.14
CA ASP A 823 8.88 -28.56 5.67
C ASP A 823 7.88 -27.41 5.52
N TYR A 824 7.75 -26.59 6.56
CA TYR A 824 6.89 -25.41 6.53
C TYR A 824 7.48 -24.41 5.54
N ARG A 825 6.82 -24.25 4.39
CA ARG A 825 7.03 -23.13 3.47
C ARG A 825 5.90 -22.11 3.69
N PRO A 826 6.20 -20.86 4.08
CA PRO A 826 5.18 -19.82 4.09
C PRO A 826 4.61 -19.66 2.68
N GLN A 827 3.29 -19.57 2.59
CA GLN A 827 2.56 -19.43 1.35
C GLN A 827 2.84 -18.02 0.77
N ILE A 828 3.52 -17.97 -0.38
CA ILE A 828 3.84 -16.71 -1.06
C ILE A 828 2.70 -16.39 -2.03
N GLY A 829 1.93 -15.33 -1.76
CA GLY A 829 0.99 -14.72 -2.71
C GLY A 829 -0.50 -14.81 -2.35
N PHE A 830 -1.29 -13.96 -3.00
CA PHE A 830 -2.74 -13.76 -2.80
C PHE A 830 -3.60 -14.82 -3.50
N THR A 831 -3.47 -16.09 -3.13
CA THR A 831 -4.46 -17.10 -3.53
C THR A 831 -4.97 -17.83 -2.30
N ARG A 832 -6.17 -17.46 -1.84
CA ARG A 832 -7.06 -18.39 -1.14
C ARG A 832 -7.37 -19.54 -2.11
N ASP A 833 -7.47 -20.74 -1.56
CA ASP A 833 -7.97 -21.92 -2.26
C ASP A 833 -9.11 -21.55 -3.21
N VAL A 834 -8.91 -21.76 -4.51
CA VAL A 834 -10.02 -22.01 -5.41
C VAL A 834 -10.46 -23.44 -5.06
N PRO A 835 -11.63 -23.66 -4.42
CA PRO A 835 -12.16 -25.01 -4.30
C PRO A 835 -12.57 -25.39 -5.74
N GLY A 836 -11.70 -26.12 -6.45
CA GLY A 836 -11.94 -26.44 -7.86
C GLY A 836 -10.72 -26.42 -8.78
N ARG A 837 -9.49 -26.64 -8.31
CA ARG A 837 -8.48 -27.22 -9.21
C ARG A 837 -8.92 -28.66 -9.50
N ALA A 838 -9.47 -28.87 -10.69
CA ALA A 838 -9.74 -30.18 -11.23
C ALA A 838 -8.47 -31.04 -11.14
N SER A 839 -8.42 -31.95 -10.17
CA SER A 839 -7.47 -33.06 -10.19
C SER A 839 -7.95 -34.02 -11.25
N LEU A 840 -7.07 -34.37 -12.17
CA LEU A 840 -7.31 -35.51 -13.05
C LEU A 840 -7.48 -36.76 -12.16
N ASP A 841 -8.56 -37.51 -12.37
CA ASP A 841 -8.78 -38.77 -11.67
C ASP A 841 -7.66 -39.77 -12.04
N SER A 842 -7.40 -40.72 -11.15
CA SER A 842 -6.49 -41.84 -11.32
C SER A 842 -6.69 -42.62 -12.63
N SER A 843 -7.89 -42.54 -13.21
CA SER A 843 -8.25 -43.09 -14.52
C SER A 843 -7.64 -42.30 -15.69
N ALA A 844 -7.56 -40.97 -15.57
CA ALA A 844 -6.92 -40.08 -16.55
C ALA A 844 -5.38 -40.14 -16.47
N HIS A 845 -4.82 -40.37 -15.27
CA HIS A 845 -3.40 -40.68 -15.12
C HIS A 845 -3.01 -42.04 -15.72
N ARG A 846 -3.93 -43.02 -15.74
CA ARG A 846 -3.72 -44.31 -16.42
C ARG A 846 -3.74 -44.18 -17.95
N PHE A 847 -4.52 -43.25 -18.50
CA PHE A 847 -4.52 -42.96 -19.94
C PHE A 847 -3.19 -42.32 -20.40
N LEU A 848 -2.67 -41.35 -19.63
CA LEU A 848 -1.35 -40.73 -19.89
C LEU A 848 -0.17 -41.71 -19.72
N ARG A 849 -0.32 -42.74 -18.86
CA ARG A 849 0.67 -43.82 -18.73
C ARG A 849 0.57 -44.89 -19.83
N HIS A 850 -0.53 -44.98 -20.57
CA HIS A 850 -0.70 -45.95 -21.65
C HIS A 850 -0.21 -45.47 -23.02
N GLU A 851 0.03 -44.15 -23.21
CA GLU A 851 0.69 -43.62 -24.41
C GLU A 851 2.23 -43.58 -24.32
N ILE A 852 2.81 -43.83 -23.14
CA ILE A 852 4.27 -43.87 -22.97
C ILE A 852 4.67 -45.29 -22.60
N ASN A 853 4.80 -46.11 -23.63
CA ASN A 853 5.37 -47.44 -23.50
C ASN A 853 6.89 -47.35 -23.72
N HIS A 854 7.68 -47.57 -22.68
CA HIS A 854 8.74 -48.59 -22.77
C HIS A 854 9.22 -49.06 -21.40
N SER A 855 9.15 -50.39 -21.26
CA SER A 855 9.72 -51.23 -20.21
C SER A 855 11.17 -51.62 -20.57
N PRO A 856 11.92 -52.38 -19.75
CA PRO A 856 13.16 -51.93 -19.13
C PRO A 856 14.38 -52.78 -19.58
N ASP A 857 15.61 -52.27 -19.43
CA ASP A 857 16.65 -53.03 -18.72
C ASP A 857 17.97 -52.27 -18.52
N GLU A 858 18.64 -52.72 -17.47
CA GLU A 858 19.84 -52.25 -16.80
C GLU A 858 21.12 -52.19 -17.66
N ARG A 859 21.98 -51.19 -17.36
CA ARG A 859 23.39 -51.31 -16.91
C ARG A 859 24.26 -50.13 -17.37
N ASP A 860 25.22 -49.81 -16.51
CA ASP A 860 26.33 -48.86 -16.64
C ASP A 860 26.04 -47.36 -16.47
N SER A 861 26.19 -46.93 -15.21
CA SER A 861 26.50 -45.54 -14.85
C SER A 861 27.92 -45.48 -14.28
N ARG A 862 28.92 -45.33 -15.16
CA ARG A 862 30.22 -44.76 -14.80
C ARG A 862 30.28 -43.31 -15.31
N ASN A 863 30.26 -42.42 -14.32
CA ASN A 863 31.19 -41.29 -14.17
C ASN A 863 31.17 -40.14 -15.20
N ARG A 864 30.60 -38.99 -14.79
CA ARG A 864 31.27 -37.68 -14.89
C ARG A 864 30.50 -36.61 -14.11
N GLY A 865 30.88 -36.44 -12.85
CA GLY A 865 30.72 -35.19 -12.12
C GLY A 865 32.11 -34.63 -11.82
N GLY A 866 32.30 -33.32 -11.98
CA GLY A 866 33.39 -32.59 -11.33
C GLY A 866 34.23 -31.68 -12.22
N GLY A 867 33.86 -30.40 -12.24
CA GLY A 867 34.68 -29.23 -12.61
C GLY A 867 34.05 -27.99 -11.97
N TYR A 868 34.24 -27.78 -10.67
CA TYR A 868 35.17 -26.84 -10.03
C TYR A 868 34.88 -25.35 -10.26
N THR A 869 34.51 -24.66 -9.18
CA THR A 869 35.11 -23.36 -8.81
C THR A 869 35.81 -23.56 -7.46
N VAL A 870 37.04 -23.06 -7.36
CA VAL A 870 38.06 -23.37 -6.36
C VAL A 870 38.22 -22.26 -5.34
N GLY A 871 38.57 -22.67 -4.11
CA GLY A 871 39.35 -21.96 -3.08
C GLY A 871 38.84 -22.37 -1.70
N GLY A 872 39.41 -23.30 -0.91
CA GLY A 872 40.81 -23.70 -0.65
C GLY A 872 41.23 -23.11 0.72
N GLY A 873 41.75 -23.80 1.74
CA GLY A 873 42.30 -25.15 1.94
C GLY A 873 42.32 -25.51 3.46
N TYR A 874 42.27 -26.80 3.82
CA TYR A 874 43.37 -27.74 4.12
C TYR A 874 43.98 -27.72 5.54
N ARG A 875 43.61 -28.73 6.33
CA ARG A 875 44.41 -29.60 7.26
C ARG A 875 43.39 -30.60 7.84
N GLY A 876 43.48 -31.92 7.77
CA GLY A 876 44.59 -32.87 7.63
C GLY A 876 44.39 -33.90 8.75
N GLY A 877 43.97 -35.14 8.43
CA GLY A 877 43.71 -36.19 9.42
C GLY A 877 43.92 -37.59 8.83
N TYR A 878 44.89 -38.32 9.37
CA TYR A 878 45.20 -39.70 9.05
C TYR A 878 44.53 -40.66 10.06
N ASN A 879 43.86 -41.68 9.51
CA ASN A 879 43.92 -43.11 9.85
C ASN A 879 43.71 -43.58 11.32
N SER A 880 42.69 -44.43 11.55
CA SER A 880 42.87 -45.87 11.89
C SER A 880 41.58 -46.54 12.41
N ASN A 881 41.37 -47.77 11.93
CA ASN A 881 40.41 -48.79 12.34
C ASN A 881 40.39 -49.14 13.85
N GLY A 882 39.26 -49.71 14.31
CA GLY A 882 39.21 -50.52 15.54
C GLY A 882 37.82 -51.08 15.88
N TYR A 883 37.68 -52.40 15.70
CA TYR A 883 36.57 -53.34 15.89
C TYR A 883 35.71 -53.32 17.19
N ASP A 884 34.55 -53.98 17.04
CA ASP A 884 33.52 -54.43 18.01
C ASP A 884 33.98 -55.00 19.37
N GLY A 885 33.08 -54.93 20.37
CA GLY A 885 33.13 -55.80 21.54
C GLY A 885 32.12 -55.51 22.65
N TYR A 886 31.03 -56.28 22.71
CA TYR A 886 30.07 -56.40 23.81
C TYR A 886 30.71 -56.89 25.13
N GLY A 887 30.20 -56.43 26.28
CA GLY A 887 30.41 -57.10 27.58
C GLY A 887 30.09 -56.22 28.78
N GLY A 888 28.97 -56.50 29.46
CA GLY A 888 28.54 -55.78 30.67
C GLY A 888 29.02 -56.39 31.99
N ARG A 889 28.52 -55.75 33.07
CA ARG A 889 28.43 -56.13 34.50
C ARG A 889 29.41 -55.48 35.50
N GLU A 890 28.73 -54.78 36.43
CA GLU A 890 28.83 -54.85 37.90
C GLU A 890 30.14 -54.43 38.60
N GLY A 891 29.99 -53.41 39.46
CA GLY A 891 30.33 -53.56 40.87
C GLY A 891 31.33 -52.57 41.47
N GLY A 892 30.85 -51.78 42.43
CA GLY A 892 31.54 -51.67 43.72
C GLY A 892 32.45 -50.47 44.01
N GLN A 893 31.86 -49.46 44.67
CA GLN A 893 32.30 -48.83 45.92
C GLN A 893 33.74 -48.30 46.12
N GLY A 894 33.81 -46.99 46.39
CA GLY A 894 34.43 -46.45 47.62
C GLY A 894 35.75 -45.71 47.47
N TYR A 895 35.80 -44.42 47.87
CA TYR A 895 36.48 -43.96 49.10
C TYR A 895 36.32 -42.44 49.35
N ASN A 896 35.89 -42.18 50.59
CA ASN A 896 35.77 -40.96 51.41
C ASN A 896 36.78 -39.79 51.27
N GLN A 897 36.28 -38.58 51.56
CA GLN A 897 36.73 -37.60 52.60
C GLN A 897 35.85 -36.33 52.51
N ARG A 898 35.49 -35.51 53.51
CA ARG A 898 35.48 -35.49 54.99
C ARG A 898 34.79 -34.15 55.40
N SER A 899 34.04 -34.15 56.51
CA SER A 899 33.64 -33.03 57.44
C SER A 899 32.98 -31.75 56.89
N ASN A 900 31.75 -31.35 57.24
CA ASN A 900 31.06 -31.05 58.53
C ASN A 900 31.22 -29.59 59.02
N TYR A 901 30.09 -28.87 59.10
CA TYR A 901 29.64 -27.74 59.96
C TYR A 901 28.43 -27.11 59.21
N GLY A 902 27.23 -26.86 59.72
CA GLY A 902 26.63 -26.92 61.06
C GLY A 902 25.57 -25.81 61.18
N GLY A 903 24.35 -26.16 61.62
CA GLY A 903 23.33 -25.26 62.21
C GLY A 903 22.26 -24.72 61.25
N GLY A 904 20.95 -24.74 61.54
CA GLY A 904 20.11 -25.20 62.67
C GLY A 904 18.63 -25.15 62.19
N GLY A 905 17.77 -26.12 62.53
CA GLY A 905 16.72 -26.02 63.57
C GLY A 905 15.50 -25.20 63.09
N TYR A 906 14.22 -25.58 63.24
CA TYR A 906 13.51 -26.46 64.18
C TYR A 906 12.08 -26.74 63.64
N ASP A 907 11.56 -27.94 63.90
CA ASP A 907 10.17 -28.30 64.33
C ASP A 907 8.95 -27.71 63.58
N ARG A 908 7.91 -28.46 63.17
CA ARG A 908 7.07 -29.36 63.98
C ARG A 908 6.01 -30.06 63.11
N ASN A 909 5.54 -31.18 63.63
CA ASN A 909 4.58 -32.13 63.10
C ASN A 909 3.21 -31.97 63.83
N ALA A 910 2.07 -32.21 63.17
CA ALA A 910 0.77 -32.67 63.72
C ALA A 910 -0.33 -32.58 62.64
N SER A 911 -0.86 -33.71 62.14
CA SER A 911 -2.09 -34.41 62.59
C SER A 911 -3.38 -33.64 62.30
N SER A 912 -4.15 -34.00 61.27
CA SER A 912 -5.21 -35.05 61.25
C SER A 912 -6.61 -34.41 61.34
N TYR A 913 -7.52 -34.69 60.40
CA TYR A 913 -8.89 -35.12 60.66
C TYR A 913 -9.62 -35.50 59.37
N GLN A 914 -10.54 -36.44 59.56
CA GLN A 914 -11.21 -37.32 58.61
C GLN A 914 -12.71 -37.06 58.74
N ARG A 915 -13.46 -37.03 57.62
CA ARG A 915 -14.86 -37.49 57.40
C ARG A 915 -15.37 -36.83 56.09
N ASN A 916 -15.71 -37.52 55.00
CA ASN A 916 -16.51 -38.72 54.70
C ASN A 916 -17.97 -38.38 54.32
N PHE A 917 -18.44 -39.09 53.29
CA PHE A 917 -19.76 -39.15 52.63
C PHE A 917 -20.16 -38.00 51.70
N GLY A 918 -20.66 -38.26 50.49
CA GLY A 918 -21.00 -39.51 49.78
C GLY A 918 -21.65 -39.11 48.46
N GLY A 919 -21.20 -39.65 47.33
CA GLY A 919 -21.83 -40.80 46.65
C GLY A 919 -22.56 -40.25 45.41
N GLY A 920 -22.48 -40.79 44.20
CA GLY A 920 -22.06 -42.05 43.58
C GLY A 920 -22.79 -42.03 42.20
N TYR A 921 -22.50 -42.78 41.13
CA TYR A 921 -21.80 -44.03 40.84
C TYR A 921 -21.49 -43.98 39.33
N ASN A 922 -20.26 -44.32 38.86
CA ASN A 922 -19.82 -45.62 38.32
C ASN A 922 -20.71 -46.19 37.19
N THR A 923 -20.20 -46.60 36.01
CA THR A 923 -19.32 -47.79 35.78
C THR A 923 -18.73 -47.79 34.35
N SER A 924 -17.41 -47.95 34.16
CA SER A 924 -16.67 -49.15 33.67
C SER A 924 -17.18 -49.76 32.34
N SER A 925 -16.50 -49.62 31.20
CA SER A 925 -15.36 -50.42 30.68
C SER A 925 -15.67 -51.90 30.34
N SER A 926 -15.15 -52.35 29.17
CA SER A 926 -14.42 -53.63 28.96
C SER A 926 -14.83 -54.45 27.71
N HIS A 927 -13.83 -54.69 26.83
CA HIS A 927 -13.46 -55.93 26.06
C HIS A 927 -14.54 -56.70 25.24
N GLY A 928 -14.27 -57.29 24.06
CA GLY A 928 -13.07 -57.50 23.25
C GLY A 928 -13.28 -58.67 22.26
N ASN A 929 -12.44 -58.76 21.21
CA ASN A 929 -12.09 -59.93 20.36
C ASN A 929 -13.20 -60.66 19.56
N ASN A 930 -12.95 -61.41 18.48
CA ASN A 930 -12.02 -61.45 17.35
C ASN A 930 -12.54 -62.61 16.42
N ASP A 931 -12.14 -62.61 15.15
CA ASP A 931 -12.09 -63.74 14.19
C ASP A 931 -13.32 -64.23 13.34
N ARG A 932 -13.13 -64.05 12.01
CA ARG A 932 -13.28 -64.96 10.83
C ARG A 932 -14.60 -65.74 10.64
N GLY A 933 -15.30 -65.76 9.51
CA GLY A 933 -15.06 -65.43 8.11
C GLY A 933 -15.67 -66.55 7.22
N TYR A 934 -16.45 -66.25 6.16
CA TYR A 934 -16.55 -67.01 4.89
C TYR A 934 -17.67 -66.48 3.95
N ASN A 935 -17.24 -66.00 2.76
CA ASN A 935 -17.73 -66.25 1.40
C ASN A 935 -19.17 -65.89 0.92
N GLY A 936 -19.27 -65.20 -0.23
CA GLY A 936 -20.53 -65.07 -0.99
C GLY A 936 -20.67 -63.97 -2.07
N ASN A 937 -19.96 -64.12 -3.20
CA ASN A 937 -20.43 -63.99 -4.60
C ASN A 937 -21.15 -62.71 -5.19
N ARG A 938 -20.56 -62.20 -6.30
CA ARG A 938 -21.11 -61.56 -7.55
C ARG A 938 -22.11 -60.38 -7.43
N GLY A 939 -21.88 -59.20 -8.04
CA GLY A 939 -21.83 -58.91 -9.49
C GLY A 939 -23.17 -58.26 -9.93
N GLY A 940 -23.32 -57.27 -10.82
CA GLY A 940 -22.45 -56.50 -11.70
C GLY A 940 -23.26 -55.35 -12.35
N TYR A 941 -22.55 -54.41 -12.98
CA TYR A 941 -23.08 -53.30 -13.78
C TYR A 941 -23.19 -53.69 -15.26
N GLY A 942 -24.15 -53.10 -15.98
CA GLY A 942 -24.28 -53.13 -17.43
C GLY A 942 -25.01 -51.89 -17.97
N ASN A 943 -24.31 -51.11 -18.80
CA ASN A 943 -24.73 -49.99 -19.67
C ASN A 943 -25.57 -50.54 -20.88
N PRO A 944 -25.97 -49.83 -21.97
CA PRO A 944 -25.85 -48.41 -22.36
C PRO A 944 -27.06 -47.79 -23.15
N GLY A 945 -27.00 -46.48 -23.48
CA GLY A 945 -27.31 -46.02 -24.86
C GLY A 945 -28.47 -45.01 -25.13
N HIS A 946 -28.15 -44.04 -26.00
CA HIS A 946 -28.97 -43.34 -27.02
C HIS A 946 -29.94 -42.17 -26.72
N ASN A 947 -29.52 -40.98 -27.19
CA ASN A 947 -30.09 -40.14 -28.27
C ASN A 947 -31.61 -39.83 -28.38
N LYS A 948 -31.87 -38.51 -28.56
CA LYS A 948 -32.88 -37.81 -29.39
C LYS A 948 -34.38 -37.76 -28.99
N GLN A 949 -34.88 -36.50 -29.10
CA GLN A 949 -36.20 -36.05 -29.59
C GLN A 949 -37.47 -36.38 -28.78
N GLY A 950 -38.35 -35.39 -28.61
CA GLY A 950 -39.76 -35.67 -28.34
C GLY A 950 -40.56 -34.53 -27.72
N MET A 951 -41.46 -33.97 -28.51
CA MET A 951 -42.48 -32.98 -28.15
C MET A 951 -43.61 -33.51 -27.25
N ARG A 952 -44.32 -32.54 -26.63
CA ARG A 952 -45.77 -32.47 -26.34
C ARG A 952 -46.37 -33.40 -25.26
N GLY A 953 -47.05 -32.75 -24.30
CA GLY A 953 -48.52 -32.83 -24.25
C GLY A 953 -49.15 -33.39 -22.98
N SER A 954 -49.78 -32.48 -22.22
CA SER A 954 -51.06 -32.60 -21.48
C SER A 954 -51.26 -33.70 -20.44
N TYR A 955 -51.74 -33.32 -19.24
CA TYR A 955 -53.07 -33.69 -18.69
C TYR A 955 -53.23 -33.08 -17.28
N ALA A 956 -54.18 -32.16 -17.14
CA ALA A 956 -54.95 -31.93 -15.90
C ALA A 956 -56.14 -32.95 -15.91
N PRO A 957 -56.94 -33.22 -14.83
CA PRO A 957 -57.65 -32.19 -14.04
C PRO A 957 -58.08 -32.57 -12.58
N ARG A 958 -58.87 -31.65 -11.97
CA ARG A 958 -59.76 -31.71 -10.76
C ARG A 958 -59.06 -31.33 -9.44
N GLY A 959 -59.48 -30.29 -8.69
CA GLY A 959 -60.84 -29.85 -8.27
C GLY A 959 -61.06 -30.35 -6.82
N ARG A 960 -61.57 -29.62 -5.81
CA ARG A 960 -62.52 -28.50 -5.77
C ARG A 960 -62.69 -28.02 -4.29
N GLY A 961 -62.96 -26.72 -4.09
CA GLY A 961 -63.80 -26.12 -3.02
C GLY A 961 -63.06 -25.38 -1.89
N GLY A 962 -63.32 -24.11 -1.52
CA GLY A 962 -64.31 -23.11 -1.94
C GLY A 962 -65.34 -22.85 -0.84
N TYR A 963 -65.33 -21.67 -0.19
CA TYR A 963 -66.50 -20.91 0.31
C TYR A 963 -66.10 -19.49 0.75
N SER A 964 -67.09 -18.61 0.77
CA SER A 964 -67.07 -17.17 0.47
C SER A 964 -67.60 -16.33 1.64
N GLY A 965 -67.34 -15.02 1.67
CA GLY A 965 -68.15 -14.08 2.49
C GLY A 965 -67.55 -12.67 2.69
N PRO A 966 -68.23 -11.57 2.26
CA PRO A 966 -67.74 -10.19 2.33
C PRO A 966 -68.51 -9.27 3.32
N GLY A 967 -67.91 -8.12 3.67
CA GLY A 967 -68.53 -6.99 4.40
C GLY A 967 -67.48 -6.32 5.30
N GLY A 968 -67.38 -5.00 5.51
CA GLY A 968 -68.21 -3.84 5.19
C GLY A 968 -68.08 -2.84 6.36
N TYR A 969 -67.60 -1.62 6.05
CA TYR A 969 -67.77 -0.35 6.79
C TYR A 969 -67.15 -0.06 8.19
N ARG A 970 -66.68 1.20 8.27
CA ARG A 970 -66.58 2.18 9.39
C ARG A 970 -65.26 2.35 10.15
N GLU A 971 -64.68 3.54 9.91
CA GLU A 971 -64.15 4.55 10.85
C GLU A 971 -64.00 4.15 12.33
N TRP A 972 -62.86 4.49 12.95
CA TRP A 972 -62.73 5.61 13.90
C TRP A 972 -61.25 5.82 14.27
N ARG A 973 -60.93 7.08 14.56
CA ARG A 973 -59.65 7.65 15.02
C ARG A 973 -59.03 6.91 16.21
N GLN A 974 -57.71 6.75 16.20
CA GLN A 974 -56.75 7.53 17.01
C GLN A 974 -55.33 7.33 16.49
#